data_AF-A0A9W8EJL2-F1
#
_entry.id   AF-A0A9W8EJL2-F1
#
_cell.length_a   1.000
_cell.length_b   1.000
_cell.length_c   1.000
_cell.angle_alpha   90.00
_cell.angle_beta   90.00
_cell.angle_gamma   90.00
#
_symmetry.space_group_name_H-M   'P 1'
#
loop_
_entity.id
_entity.type
_entity.pdbx_description
1 polymer ?
#
loop_
_entity_poly.entity_id
_entity_poly.type
_entity_poly.pdbx_seq_one_letter_code
_entity_poly.pdbx_strand_id
1 'polypeptide(L)'
;MLTERTALVRPEEESSDDGRQLLTAWQLTSMTVLLAGIQFVWTVELGYGTPYLLSLGLSKPLMTLVWMAGPLSGLLIQPIVGRISDRCHSKLGRRRPFIIGGAAFVVASVVGIAYARELAGLIARSVLPPGNAEEHQAFAGRVAIVLAVVGFYVLDFSINTSQACARALALDLAPLRQQDAANAYAGRMLNLGSMAGYMVGFLDLRAVFPWRTDSQMQALCLIAVAVFVATVTWTSVSVREQPLLASEEAGGDEKWATVLAAIWRGVVRLPAPVQRVCNVQFFAWIAWFPFLFFATTWVIEIMARTGDINDPDFVEQATRAGSFALFLYALASLGFSLVLPAVGHGRLGLRGMWRLSLATMAGALLASYFVGSVAGATALIVAMAFPWALALWAPFALVGEFLAIQAEMASGSDGGDRLDSGSVLGIHNMYVVFPQFVINGISSLVFAWFGHSGGGGSPGIPPPPPPEARSVEFLAMSTLTSYVRLVGEGEPIGWVLRIGGASALVATGLTWFLYDRHGAEDTGAPYYSFEFFPPKTEQGLTNLYDRIERMGRAGPGFVAVTWGAGGATAQRTVELCGACQGVFGLDTLMHVTCTNMDRAMVDAALAGAKTAGVRNLLALRGDAPRGDEYWAARDGGFRHAIDLVKYIRASYGDYFCIGVAGYPEGHSESADQDQDLEYLREKVEAGADFVVSQLVYDVDVFVAWRRRCRERGITVPIVAGVLPVQSYQSFCRLVHLTGVGVPDDFRRSLDAVRANDQAVKDLGVRHAVDLIRRLHGAGVWAVHLTTLNLETTVMRVLGELGQGPTKPSTGAAAGTAGPGGAVAGGAVGQLAWDDFPNGRWGDARSPAFGDGSSAYGSAALHVDGAWGTPTSEADITRLFVGYVRGGVKSLPWSEDGPLRAETAGIRAQLARVNALGFWTVASQPAVDGARSDDPAVGWGPKGGYVYQKAFVECWVSARLFPPFLSRLQSSTRVTYYAANRAGDFVSNAVSCDAGENAAVLTWGVFPGRAIVQPTLIDKMNFFAWRADAFRVWADWAAALPPPAARFLDDTAAACWLVTVVDNDYKRPDAIWDMFE
;
A
#
# COMPACT_ATOMS: atom_id res chain seq x y z
N MET A 1 -40.27 -28.49 5.86
CA MET A 1 -40.84 -27.83 7.05
C MET A 1 -39.71 -27.55 8.01
N LEU A 2 -39.31 -26.29 8.14
CA LEU A 2 -38.61 -25.68 9.29
C LEU A 2 -38.31 -24.22 8.89
N THR A 3 -39.37 -23.42 8.90
CA THR A 3 -39.35 -21.96 8.94
C THR A 3 -39.47 -21.56 10.41
N GLU A 4 -38.56 -20.69 10.86
CA GLU A 4 -38.72 -19.64 11.89
C GLU A 4 -37.45 -19.48 12.73
N ARG A 5 -36.63 -18.47 12.37
CA ARG A 5 -35.95 -17.51 13.28
C ARG A 5 -34.92 -16.67 12.49
N THR A 6 -35.41 -15.67 11.77
CA THR A 6 -34.59 -14.55 11.27
C THR A 6 -35.47 -13.30 11.16
N ALA A 7 -35.48 -12.49 12.23
CA ALA A 7 -35.94 -11.10 12.34
C ALA A 7 -35.78 -10.76 13.84
N LEU A 8 -34.97 -9.82 14.33
CA LEU A 8 -34.63 -8.48 13.89
C LEU A 8 -33.25 -8.10 14.46
N VAL A 9 -32.31 -7.70 13.61
CA VAL A 9 -31.25 -6.75 13.97
C VAL A 9 -31.43 -5.60 12.99
N ARG A 10 -31.80 -4.42 13.51
CA ARG A 10 -31.84 -3.20 12.71
C ARG A 10 -30.39 -2.77 12.41
N PRO A 11 -30.09 -2.31 11.19
CA PRO A 11 -28.77 -1.77 10.87
C PRO A 11 -28.64 -0.38 11.51
N GLU A 12 -27.80 -0.25 12.54
CA GLU A 12 -27.27 1.06 12.96
C GLU A 12 -26.18 1.49 11.97
N GLU A 13 -26.19 2.79 11.65
CA GLU A 13 -25.50 3.39 10.51
C GLU A 13 -23.99 3.48 10.73
N GLU A 14 -23.22 2.58 10.12
CA GLU A 14 -21.76 2.67 10.03
C GLU A 14 -21.33 3.78 9.04
N SER A 15 -20.89 4.93 9.56
CA SER A 15 -20.33 6.03 8.75
C SER A 15 -18.80 5.96 8.65
N SER A 16 -18.26 6.32 7.47
CA SER A 16 -16.81 6.36 7.17
C SER A 16 -16.19 7.74 7.47
N ASP A 17 -14.84 7.83 7.52
CA ASP A 17 -14.05 9.04 7.81
C ASP A 17 -14.38 10.29 6.97
N ASP A 18 -15.05 10.15 5.82
CA ASP A 18 -15.52 11.24 4.94
C ASP A 18 -16.99 11.65 5.22
N GLY A 19 -17.57 11.17 6.33
CA GLY A 19 -18.98 11.37 6.66
C GLY A 19 -19.97 10.62 5.75
N ARG A 20 -19.48 9.83 4.78
CA ARG A 20 -20.29 8.99 3.90
C ARG A 20 -20.58 7.64 4.57
N GLN A 21 -21.82 7.18 4.56
CA GLN A 21 -22.15 5.83 5.03
C GLN A 21 -21.38 4.76 4.25
N LEU A 22 -20.90 3.73 4.96
CA LEU A 22 -20.31 2.56 4.32
C LEU A 22 -21.35 1.90 3.41
N LEU A 23 -20.90 1.50 2.23
CA LEU A 23 -21.76 0.90 1.24
C LEU A 23 -21.89 -0.58 1.56
N THR A 24 -23.13 -1.04 1.59
CA THR A 24 -23.47 -2.46 1.70
C THR A 24 -22.97 -3.24 0.48
N ALA A 25 -22.79 -4.54 0.63
CA ALA A 25 -22.48 -5.45 -0.48
C ALA A 25 -23.47 -5.30 -1.65
N TRP A 26 -24.74 -5.02 -1.36
CA TRP A 26 -25.77 -4.78 -2.38
C TRP A 26 -25.56 -3.47 -3.14
N GLN A 27 -25.16 -2.39 -2.45
CA GLN A 27 -24.84 -1.11 -3.09
C GLN A 27 -23.58 -1.22 -3.95
N LEU A 28 -22.53 -1.86 -3.44
CA LEU A 28 -21.29 -2.13 -4.20
C LEU A 28 -21.57 -2.99 -5.44
N THR A 29 -22.42 -4.01 -5.33
CA THR A 29 -22.88 -4.82 -6.47
C THR A 29 -23.69 -3.98 -7.46
N SER A 30 -24.62 -3.17 -6.96
CA SER A 30 -25.52 -2.37 -7.81
C SER A 30 -24.80 -1.30 -8.63
N MET A 31 -23.73 -0.70 -8.10
CA MET A 31 -22.92 0.25 -8.86
C MET A 31 -21.94 -0.40 -9.84
N THR A 32 -21.54 -1.65 -9.60
CA THR A 32 -20.59 -2.37 -10.46
C THR A 32 -21.26 -3.27 -11.50
N VAL A 33 -22.58 -3.52 -11.40
CA VAL A 33 -23.30 -4.47 -12.28
C VAL A 33 -23.21 -4.13 -13.77
N LEU A 34 -23.10 -2.84 -14.13
CA LEU A 34 -22.86 -2.41 -15.51
C LEU A 34 -21.60 -3.05 -16.12
N LEU A 35 -20.56 -3.30 -15.31
CA LEU A 35 -19.36 -3.97 -15.79
C LEU A 35 -19.63 -5.41 -16.21
N ALA A 36 -20.61 -6.09 -15.60
CA ALA A 36 -21.04 -7.42 -16.06
C ALA A 36 -21.71 -7.35 -17.44
N GLY A 37 -22.57 -6.35 -17.68
CA GLY A 37 -23.20 -6.14 -18.98
C GLY A 37 -22.19 -5.74 -20.07
N ILE A 38 -21.25 -4.86 -19.75
CA ILE A 38 -20.14 -4.50 -20.65
C ILE A 38 -19.33 -5.75 -21.02
N GLN A 39 -18.97 -6.56 -20.03
CA GLN A 39 -18.19 -7.77 -20.29
C GLN A 39 -18.98 -8.81 -21.08
N PHE A 40 -20.30 -8.90 -20.89
CA PHE A 40 -21.16 -9.75 -21.71
C PHE A 40 -21.05 -9.35 -23.19
N VAL A 41 -21.12 -8.05 -23.51
CA VAL A 41 -20.95 -7.58 -24.90
C VAL A 41 -19.56 -7.92 -25.42
N TRP A 42 -18.50 -7.72 -24.62
CA TRP A 42 -17.14 -8.15 -24.97
C TRP A 42 -17.07 -9.65 -25.31
N THR A 43 -17.80 -10.53 -24.62
CA THR A 43 -17.76 -11.96 -24.95
C THR A 43 -18.32 -12.30 -26.32
N VAL A 44 -19.26 -11.50 -26.83
CA VAL A 44 -19.78 -11.67 -28.20
C VAL A 44 -18.66 -11.39 -29.20
N GLU A 45 -17.89 -10.33 -28.95
CA GLU A 45 -16.75 -9.96 -29.78
C GLU A 45 -15.58 -10.95 -29.65
N LEU A 46 -15.14 -11.27 -28.43
CA LEU A 46 -14.02 -12.17 -28.17
C LEU A 46 -14.33 -13.63 -28.58
N GLY A 47 -15.58 -14.06 -28.40
CA GLY A 47 -16.02 -15.41 -28.72
C GLY A 47 -16.37 -15.61 -30.20
N TYR A 48 -17.15 -14.69 -30.78
CA TYR A 48 -17.77 -14.85 -32.10
C TYR A 48 -17.30 -13.84 -33.15
N GLY A 49 -16.59 -12.78 -32.76
CA GLY A 49 -16.17 -11.70 -33.67
C GLY A 49 -15.24 -12.18 -34.78
N THR A 50 -14.15 -12.90 -34.43
CA THR A 50 -13.20 -13.44 -35.42
C THR A 50 -13.87 -14.45 -36.37
N PRO A 51 -14.59 -15.48 -35.89
CA PRO A 51 -15.35 -16.38 -36.77
C PRO A 51 -16.34 -15.65 -37.69
N TYR A 52 -17.01 -14.62 -37.19
CA TYR A 52 -17.99 -13.85 -37.97
C TYR A 52 -17.34 -13.03 -39.09
N LEU A 53 -16.28 -12.29 -38.80
CA LEU A 53 -15.56 -11.51 -39.81
C LEU A 53 -14.97 -12.40 -40.91
N LEU A 54 -14.42 -13.57 -40.54
CA LEU A 54 -14.01 -14.60 -41.51
C LEU A 54 -15.20 -15.08 -42.35
N SER A 55 -16.36 -15.30 -41.73
CA SER A 55 -17.59 -15.71 -42.44
C SER A 55 -18.13 -14.63 -43.38
N LEU A 56 -17.73 -13.36 -43.23
CA LEU A 56 -18.05 -12.29 -44.17
C LEU A 56 -17.05 -12.22 -45.34
N GLY A 57 -16.00 -13.03 -45.32
CA GLY A 57 -14.95 -13.05 -46.34
C GLY A 57 -13.74 -12.16 -46.04
N LEU A 58 -13.60 -11.66 -44.80
CA LEU A 58 -12.43 -10.89 -44.41
C LEU A 58 -11.21 -11.81 -44.24
N SER A 59 -10.05 -11.43 -44.77
CA SER A 59 -8.82 -12.25 -44.65
C SER A 59 -8.21 -12.18 -43.24
N LYS A 60 -7.50 -13.23 -42.82
CA LYS A 60 -6.81 -13.27 -41.50
C LYS A 60 -5.91 -12.06 -41.22
N PRO A 61 -5.08 -11.57 -42.16
CA PRO A 61 -4.29 -10.36 -41.94
C PRO A 61 -5.11 -9.08 -41.77
N LEU A 62 -6.23 -8.94 -42.50
CA LEU A 62 -7.10 -7.77 -42.40
C LEU A 62 -7.94 -7.78 -41.11
N MET A 63 -8.28 -8.95 -40.58
CA MET A 63 -8.95 -9.05 -39.28
C MET A 63 -8.12 -8.46 -38.16
N THR A 64 -6.79 -8.62 -38.20
CA THR A 64 -5.94 -8.06 -37.15
C THR A 64 -6.05 -6.53 -37.13
N LEU A 65 -6.21 -5.88 -38.29
CA LEU A 65 -6.49 -4.44 -38.35
C LEU A 65 -7.81 -4.05 -37.66
N VAL A 66 -8.85 -4.89 -37.77
CA VAL A 66 -10.12 -4.66 -37.06
C VAL A 66 -9.89 -4.67 -35.54
N TRP A 67 -9.10 -5.63 -35.05
CA TRP A 67 -8.73 -5.73 -33.64
C TRP A 67 -7.76 -4.64 -33.14
N MET A 68 -7.35 -3.69 -34.00
CA MET A 68 -6.68 -2.47 -33.53
C MET A 68 -7.66 -1.45 -32.92
N ALA A 69 -8.97 -1.60 -33.14
CA ALA A 69 -9.97 -0.69 -32.62
C ALA A 69 -10.03 -0.66 -31.08
N GLY A 70 -10.01 -1.82 -30.42
CA GLY A 70 -9.92 -1.94 -28.95
C GLY A 70 -8.70 -1.22 -28.35
N PRO A 71 -7.47 -1.52 -28.76
CA PRO A 71 -6.27 -0.80 -28.34
C PRO A 71 -6.34 0.72 -28.61
N LEU A 72 -6.75 1.11 -29.82
CA LEU A 72 -6.82 2.51 -30.22
C LEU A 72 -7.84 3.30 -29.38
N SER A 73 -9.00 2.70 -29.11
CA SER A 73 -10.00 3.30 -28.23
C SER A 73 -9.53 3.35 -26.77
N GLY A 74 -8.85 2.33 -26.26
CA GLY A 74 -8.24 2.36 -24.94
C GLY A 74 -7.22 3.50 -24.76
N LEU A 75 -6.35 3.71 -25.77
CA LEU A 75 -5.33 4.76 -25.78
C LEU A 75 -5.91 6.17 -25.82
N LEU A 76 -6.93 6.38 -26.66
CA LEU A 76 -7.46 7.70 -26.96
C LEU A 76 -8.68 8.05 -26.11
N ILE A 77 -9.68 7.17 -26.06
CA ILE A 77 -11.00 7.48 -25.51
C ILE A 77 -11.01 7.49 -23.99
N GLN A 78 -10.35 6.53 -23.33
CA GLN A 78 -10.40 6.46 -21.86
C GLN A 78 -9.86 7.74 -21.18
N PRO A 79 -8.69 8.30 -21.57
CA PRO A 79 -8.21 9.56 -20.99
C PRO A 79 -9.08 10.77 -21.35
N ILE A 80 -9.58 10.82 -22.59
CA ILE A 80 -10.42 11.91 -23.10
C ILE A 80 -11.74 11.95 -22.32
N VAL A 81 -12.46 10.82 -22.27
CA VAL A 81 -13.75 10.71 -21.62
C VAL A 81 -13.61 10.88 -20.11
N GLY A 82 -12.52 10.38 -19.49
CA GLY A 82 -12.22 10.63 -18.08
C GLY A 82 -12.22 12.13 -17.78
N ARG A 83 -11.39 12.91 -18.49
CA ARG A 83 -11.30 14.37 -18.31
C ARG A 83 -12.60 15.12 -18.62
N ILE A 84 -13.29 14.78 -19.71
CA ILE A 84 -14.53 15.46 -20.09
C ILE A 84 -15.63 15.15 -19.06
N SER A 85 -15.74 13.89 -18.64
CA SER A 85 -16.73 13.50 -17.63
C SER A 85 -16.42 14.08 -16.26
N ASP A 86 -15.14 14.29 -15.90
CA ASP A 86 -14.76 14.96 -14.64
C ASP A 86 -15.37 16.36 -14.50
N ARG A 87 -15.48 17.08 -15.63
CA ARG A 87 -15.96 18.47 -15.73
C ARG A 87 -17.44 18.58 -16.11
N CYS A 88 -18.19 17.49 -16.10
CA CYS A 88 -19.58 17.51 -16.55
C CYS A 88 -20.53 18.04 -15.46
N HIS A 89 -21.29 19.09 -15.79
CA HIS A 89 -22.28 19.73 -14.91
C HIS A 89 -23.72 19.24 -15.15
N SER A 90 -23.91 18.08 -15.77
CA SER A 90 -25.25 17.58 -16.08
C SER A 90 -26.05 17.31 -14.79
N LYS A 91 -27.37 17.55 -14.87
CA LYS A 91 -28.31 17.21 -13.78
C LYS A 91 -28.38 15.69 -13.51
N LEU A 92 -27.90 14.88 -14.45
CA LEU A 92 -27.81 13.42 -14.30
C LEU A 92 -26.56 12.98 -13.51
N GLY A 93 -25.67 13.91 -13.13
CA GLY A 93 -24.36 13.61 -12.55
C GLY A 93 -23.22 13.78 -13.56
N ARG A 94 -21.99 13.54 -13.12
CA ARG A 94 -20.76 13.75 -13.90
C ARG A 94 -20.53 12.62 -14.92
N ARG A 95 -20.73 11.37 -14.51
CA ARG A 95 -20.41 10.16 -15.29
C ARG A 95 -21.59 9.65 -16.11
N ARG A 96 -22.82 9.73 -15.59
CA ARG A 96 -24.01 9.15 -16.23
C ARG A 96 -24.30 9.56 -17.67
N PRO A 97 -24.16 10.83 -18.09
CA PRO A 97 -24.43 11.23 -19.47
C PRO A 97 -23.56 10.46 -20.47
N PHE A 98 -22.31 10.19 -20.12
CA PHE A 98 -21.36 9.46 -20.95
C PHE A 98 -21.65 7.96 -20.97
N ILE A 99 -22.10 7.40 -19.84
CA ILE A 99 -22.58 6.01 -19.76
C ILE A 99 -23.80 5.82 -20.68
N ILE A 100 -24.81 6.70 -20.59
CA ILE A 100 -26.03 6.60 -21.40
C ILE A 100 -25.75 6.86 -22.88
N GLY A 101 -24.95 7.89 -23.19
CA GLY A 101 -24.54 8.20 -24.55
C GLY A 101 -23.74 7.05 -25.18
N GLY A 102 -22.73 6.55 -24.47
CA GLY A 102 -21.96 5.38 -24.88
C GLY A 102 -22.86 4.16 -25.08
N ALA A 103 -23.81 3.92 -24.18
CA ALA A 103 -24.73 2.81 -24.28
C ALA A 103 -25.62 2.85 -25.54
N ALA A 104 -26.08 4.04 -25.96
CA ALA A 104 -26.84 4.18 -27.20
C ALA A 104 -26.02 3.78 -28.43
N PHE A 105 -24.74 4.17 -28.49
CA PHE A 105 -23.84 3.78 -29.58
C PHE A 105 -23.47 2.29 -29.53
N VAL A 106 -23.31 1.69 -28.35
CA VAL A 106 -23.13 0.23 -28.20
C VAL A 106 -24.33 -0.51 -28.80
N VAL A 107 -25.56 -0.14 -28.43
CA VAL A 107 -26.78 -0.78 -28.95
C VAL A 107 -26.88 -0.63 -30.47
N ALA A 108 -26.67 0.57 -31.00
CA ALA A 108 -26.70 0.81 -32.44
C ALA A 108 -25.65 -0.03 -33.19
N SER A 109 -24.43 -0.14 -32.63
CA SER A 109 -23.33 -0.88 -33.24
C SER A 109 -23.56 -2.39 -33.20
N VAL A 110 -23.99 -2.94 -32.07
CA VAL A 110 -24.27 -4.38 -31.95
C VAL A 110 -25.41 -4.80 -32.88
N VAL A 111 -26.46 -3.99 -33.01
CA VAL A 111 -27.54 -4.25 -33.99
C VAL A 111 -27.03 -4.11 -35.42
N GLY A 112 -26.19 -3.12 -35.71
CA GLY A 112 -25.56 -2.95 -37.02
C GLY A 112 -24.69 -4.14 -37.43
N ILE A 113 -23.92 -4.70 -36.48
CA ILE A 113 -23.11 -5.91 -36.69
C ILE A 113 -24.02 -7.12 -36.93
N ALA A 114 -25.06 -7.29 -36.12
CA ALA A 114 -25.99 -8.42 -36.21
C ALA A 114 -26.70 -8.50 -37.57
N TYR A 115 -27.06 -7.36 -38.16
CA TYR A 115 -27.81 -7.26 -39.41
C TYR A 115 -26.97 -6.73 -40.59
N ALA A 116 -25.64 -6.85 -40.52
CA ALA A 116 -24.75 -6.26 -41.52
C ALA A 116 -25.01 -6.78 -42.95
N ARG A 117 -25.34 -8.08 -43.10
CA ARG A 117 -25.63 -8.70 -44.41
C ARG A 117 -26.94 -8.19 -44.99
N GLU A 118 -27.97 -8.07 -44.16
CA GLU A 118 -29.31 -7.62 -44.53
C GLU A 118 -29.30 -6.14 -44.92
N LEU A 119 -28.61 -5.31 -44.12
CA LEU A 119 -28.42 -3.90 -44.39
C LEU A 119 -27.62 -3.68 -45.68
N ALA A 120 -26.55 -4.44 -45.90
CA ALA A 120 -25.79 -4.36 -47.14
C ALA A 120 -26.61 -4.78 -48.36
N GLY A 121 -27.46 -5.80 -48.24
CA GLY A 121 -28.39 -6.21 -49.28
C GLY A 121 -29.43 -5.12 -49.61
N LEU A 122 -29.90 -4.38 -48.61
CA LEU A 122 -30.79 -3.22 -48.82
C LEU A 122 -30.07 -2.07 -49.54
N ILE A 123 -28.84 -1.74 -49.13
CA ILE A 123 -28.02 -0.69 -49.77
C ILE A 123 -27.67 -1.06 -51.21
N ALA A 124 -27.32 -2.33 -51.47
CA ALA A 124 -27.04 -2.79 -52.83
C ALA A 124 -28.25 -2.59 -53.75
N ARG A 125 -29.47 -2.89 -53.26
CA ARG A 125 -30.72 -2.69 -54.01
C ARG A 125 -31.10 -1.23 -54.24
N SER A 126 -30.64 -0.31 -53.40
CA SER A 126 -30.96 1.12 -53.53
C SER A 126 -29.94 1.92 -54.33
N VAL A 127 -28.66 1.48 -54.35
CA VAL A 127 -27.56 2.19 -55.01
C VAL A 127 -27.34 1.70 -56.44
N LEU A 128 -27.45 0.39 -56.67
CA LEU A 128 -27.23 -0.19 -57.99
C LEU A 128 -28.55 -0.29 -58.77
N PRO A 129 -28.56 0.03 -60.08
CA PRO A 129 -29.72 -0.19 -60.92
C PRO A 129 -30.01 -1.69 -61.06
N PRO A 130 -31.27 -2.10 -61.31
CA PRO A 130 -31.61 -3.50 -61.55
C PRO A 130 -30.75 -4.06 -62.72
N GLY A 131 -29.92 -5.05 -62.41
CA GLY A 131 -28.78 -5.51 -63.22
C GLY A 131 -28.27 -6.89 -62.74
N ASN A 132 -27.07 -7.33 -63.17
CA ASN A 132 -26.56 -8.68 -62.91
C ASN A 132 -26.60 -9.03 -61.40
N ALA A 133 -27.13 -10.21 -61.07
CA ALA A 133 -27.26 -10.69 -59.69
C ALA A 133 -25.89 -10.84 -59.00
N GLU A 134 -24.86 -11.23 -59.76
CA GLU A 134 -23.50 -11.36 -59.24
C GLU A 134 -22.89 -10.03 -58.81
N GLU A 135 -23.15 -8.95 -59.56
CA GLU A 135 -22.61 -7.63 -59.26
C GLU A 135 -23.25 -7.06 -57.98
N HIS A 136 -24.57 -7.22 -57.83
CA HIS A 136 -25.28 -6.90 -56.60
C HIS A 136 -24.75 -7.69 -55.40
N GLN A 137 -24.49 -8.98 -55.58
CA GLN A 137 -24.02 -9.86 -54.52
C GLN A 137 -22.57 -9.53 -54.11
N ALA A 138 -21.69 -9.26 -55.07
CA ALA A 138 -20.31 -8.86 -54.80
C ALA A 138 -20.24 -7.49 -54.10
N PHE A 139 -21.08 -6.53 -54.52
CA PHE A 139 -21.19 -5.24 -53.86
C PHE A 139 -21.75 -5.37 -52.45
N ALA A 140 -22.85 -6.11 -52.25
CA ALA A 140 -23.42 -6.37 -50.94
C ALA A 140 -22.41 -7.06 -50.00
N GLY A 141 -21.62 -8.01 -50.48
CA GLY A 141 -20.56 -8.64 -49.68
C GLY A 141 -19.51 -7.63 -49.17
N ARG A 142 -19.01 -6.76 -50.05
CA ARG A 142 -18.04 -5.71 -49.66
C ARG A 142 -18.65 -4.70 -48.69
N VAL A 143 -19.90 -4.28 -48.92
CA VAL A 143 -20.62 -3.37 -48.02
C VAL A 143 -20.87 -4.02 -46.66
N ALA A 144 -21.21 -5.31 -46.60
CA ALA A 144 -21.40 -6.03 -45.34
C ALA A 144 -20.11 -6.08 -44.51
N ILE A 145 -18.96 -6.32 -45.15
CA ILE A 145 -17.65 -6.23 -44.50
C ILE A 145 -17.42 -4.83 -43.94
N VAL A 146 -17.63 -3.78 -44.74
CA VAL A 146 -17.42 -2.38 -44.30
C VAL A 146 -18.33 -2.03 -43.13
N LEU A 147 -19.62 -2.40 -43.19
CA LEU A 147 -20.58 -2.16 -42.11
C LEU A 147 -20.19 -2.90 -40.83
N ALA A 148 -19.75 -4.16 -40.93
CA ALA A 148 -19.29 -4.92 -39.78
C ALA A 148 -18.02 -4.31 -39.17
N VAL A 149 -17.03 -3.95 -39.99
CA VAL A 149 -15.77 -3.34 -39.51
C VAL A 149 -16.04 -1.99 -38.84
N VAL A 150 -16.82 -1.11 -39.47
CA VAL A 150 -17.21 0.16 -38.85
C VAL A 150 -18.02 -0.10 -37.57
N GLY A 151 -18.90 -1.08 -37.57
CA GLY A 151 -19.65 -1.51 -36.39
C GLY A 151 -18.74 -1.90 -35.23
N PHE A 152 -17.73 -2.75 -35.44
CA PHE A 152 -16.76 -3.13 -34.40
C PHE A 152 -15.96 -1.93 -33.90
N TYR A 153 -15.54 -1.01 -34.77
CA TYR A 153 -14.86 0.22 -34.33
C TYR A 153 -15.75 1.10 -33.45
N VAL A 154 -16.99 1.34 -33.86
CA VAL A 154 -17.92 2.15 -33.05
C VAL A 154 -18.25 1.42 -31.73
N LEU A 155 -18.38 0.10 -31.77
CA LEU A 155 -18.59 -0.73 -30.58
C LEU A 155 -17.46 -0.55 -29.57
N ASP A 156 -16.20 -0.75 -29.98
CA ASP A 156 -15.01 -0.64 -29.14
C ASP A 156 -14.87 0.73 -28.48
N PHE A 157 -15.04 1.79 -29.26
CA PHE A 157 -14.98 3.17 -28.78
C PHE A 157 -16.08 3.46 -27.75
N SER A 158 -17.27 2.92 -27.98
CA SER A 158 -18.45 3.15 -27.12
C SER A 158 -18.42 2.32 -25.84
N ILE A 159 -17.94 1.07 -25.93
CA ILE A 159 -17.70 0.22 -24.77
C ILE A 159 -16.64 0.84 -23.87
N ASN A 160 -15.49 1.28 -24.43
CA ASN A 160 -14.43 1.90 -23.63
C ASN A 160 -14.88 3.20 -22.96
N THR A 161 -15.71 4.01 -23.63
CA THR A 161 -16.37 5.19 -23.02
C THR A 161 -17.19 4.79 -21.79
N SER A 162 -18.05 3.78 -21.95
CA SER A 162 -18.97 3.34 -20.90
C SER A 162 -18.23 2.68 -19.74
N GLN A 163 -17.19 1.89 -20.04
CA GLN A 163 -16.35 1.19 -19.08
C GLN A 163 -15.50 2.15 -18.23
N ALA A 164 -14.89 3.16 -18.86
CA ALA A 164 -14.10 4.17 -18.15
C ALA A 164 -14.98 4.93 -17.14
N CYS A 165 -16.16 5.39 -17.57
CA CYS A 165 -17.10 6.08 -16.69
C CYS A 165 -17.68 5.16 -15.61
N ALA A 166 -17.96 3.89 -15.91
CA ALA A 166 -18.46 2.92 -14.93
C ALA A 166 -17.43 2.64 -13.81
N ARG A 167 -16.15 2.49 -14.17
CA ARG A 167 -15.06 2.32 -13.18
C ARG A 167 -14.86 3.58 -12.35
N ALA A 168 -14.85 4.74 -12.99
CA ALA A 168 -14.74 6.03 -12.28
C ALA A 168 -15.92 6.24 -11.33
N LEU A 169 -17.15 5.93 -11.75
CA LEU A 169 -18.35 6.03 -10.92
C LEU A 169 -18.26 5.16 -9.65
N ALA A 170 -17.74 3.93 -9.76
CA ALA A 170 -17.58 3.05 -8.60
C ALA A 170 -16.57 3.62 -7.58
N LEU A 171 -15.48 4.24 -8.05
CA LEU A 171 -14.48 4.88 -7.20
C LEU A 171 -14.93 6.22 -6.61
N ASP A 172 -15.69 7.01 -7.38
CA ASP A 172 -16.22 8.32 -6.96
C ASP A 172 -17.23 8.18 -5.81
N LEU A 173 -17.97 7.06 -5.78
CA LEU A 173 -19.01 6.80 -4.79
C LEU A 173 -18.53 5.97 -3.60
N ALA A 174 -17.56 5.07 -3.80
CA ALA A 174 -17.02 4.26 -2.73
C ALA A 174 -16.21 5.11 -1.73
N PRO A 175 -16.48 5.00 -0.41
CA PRO A 175 -15.60 5.58 0.60
C PRO A 175 -14.16 5.08 0.44
N LEU A 176 -13.16 5.88 0.81
CA LEU A 176 -11.73 5.54 0.68
C LEU A 176 -11.40 4.16 1.27
N ARG A 177 -11.97 3.82 2.45
CA ARG A 177 -11.80 2.52 3.11
C ARG A 177 -12.41 1.33 2.35
N GLN A 178 -13.34 1.58 1.42
CA GLN A 178 -14.01 0.56 0.62
C GLN A 178 -13.62 0.59 -0.87
N GLN A 179 -12.67 1.43 -1.30
CA GLN A 179 -12.25 1.46 -2.70
C GLN A 179 -11.64 0.13 -3.18
N ASP A 180 -10.89 -0.56 -2.32
CA ASP A 180 -10.37 -1.91 -2.60
C ASP A 180 -11.50 -2.92 -2.75
N ALA A 181 -12.52 -2.85 -1.88
CA ALA A 181 -13.71 -3.69 -1.99
C ALA A 181 -14.49 -3.38 -3.27
N ALA A 182 -14.68 -2.10 -3.62
CA ALA A 182 -15.35 -1.69 -4.85
C ALA A 182 -14.62 -2.21 -6.10
N ASN A 183 -13.28 -2.14 -6.13
CA ASN A 183 -12.46 -2.73 -7.19
C ASN A 183 -12.60 -4.26 -7.25
N ALA A 184 -12.66 -4.94 -6.11
CA ALA A 184 -12.90 -6.39 -6.06
C ALA A 184 -14.29 -6.76 -6.60
N TYR A 185 -15.34 -6.01 -6.25
CA TYR A 185 -16.69 -6.19 -6.79
C TYR A 185 -16.74 -5.93 -8.30
N ALA A 186 -16.05 -4.90 -8.78
CA ALA A 186 -15.90 -4.64 -10.21
C ALA A 186 -15.27 -5.84 -10.94
N GLY A 187 -14.18 -6.41 -10.41
CA GLY A 187 -13.56 -7.62 -10.95
C GLY A 187 -14.49 -8.84 -10.96
N ARG A 188 -15.29 -9.03 -9.90
CA ARG A 188 -16.31 -10.10 -9.83
C ARG A 188 -17.39 -9.93 -10.90
N MET A 189 -17.87 -8.71 -11.11
CA MET A 189 -18.89 -8.41 -12.13
C MET A 189 -18.36 -8.69 -13.55
N LEU A 190 -17.10 -8.35 -13.84
CA LEU A 190 -16.47 -8.72 -15.10
C LEU A 190 -16.43 -10.25 -15.28
N ASN A 191 -15.94 -11.01 -14.29
CA ASN A 191 -15.91 -12.47 -14.38
C ASN A 191 -17.31 -13.08 -14.53
N LEU A 192 -18.32 -12.54 -13.83
CA LEU A 192 -19.71 -12.97 -13.95
C LEU A 192 -20.26 -12.72 -15.36
N GLY A 193 -19.99 -11.54 -15.93
CA GLY A 193 -20.38 -11.20 -17.30
C GLY A 193 -19.73 -12.11 -18.33
N SER A 194 -18.45 -12.45 -18.15
CA SER A 194 -17.74 -13.40 -19.01
C SER A 194 -18.33 -14.81 -18.94
N MET A 195 -18.60 -15.30 -17.74
CA MET A 195 -19.20 -16.61 -17.52
C MET A 195 -20.57 -16.71 -18.20
N ALA A 196 -21.44 -15.72 -17.96
CA ALA A 196 -22.78 -15.69 -18.55
C ALA A 196 -22.73 -15.57 -20.09
N GLY A 197 -21.87 -14.69 -20.60
CA GLY A 197 -21.71 -14.45 -22.03
C GLY A 197 -21.25 -15.67 -22.82
N TYR A 198 -20.16 -16.32 -22.36
CA TYR A 198 -19.67 -17.53 -23.02
C TYR A 198 -20.61 -18.73 -22.85
N MET A 199 -21.34 -18.83 -21.72
CA MET A 199 -22.39 -19.83 -21.54
C MET A 199 -23.49 -19.67 -22.61
N VAL A 200 -23.99 -18.45 -22.81
CA VAL A 200 -25.01 -18.17 -23.84
C VAL A 200 -24.45 -18.42 -25.24
N GLY A 201 -23.19 -18.06 -25.50
CA GLY A 201 -22.50 -18.34 -26.77
C GLY A 201 -22.32 -19.83 -27.07
N PHE A 202 -22.25 -20.68 -26.05
CA PHE A 202 -22.17 -22.14 -26.21
C PHE A 202 -23.52 -22.78 -26.57
N LEU A 203 -24.62 -22.24 -26.04
CA LEU A 203 -25.97 -22.78 -26.26
C LEU A 203 -26.39 -22.69 -27.73
N ASP A 204 -27.21 -23.64 -28.16
CA ASP A 204 -27.87 -23.59 -29.47
C ASP A 204 -29.04 -22.59 -29.41
N LEU A 205 -28.78 -21.33 -29.73
CA LEU A 205 -29.80 -20.29 -29.58
C LEU A 205 -30.89 -20.41 -30.62
N ARG A 206 -30.58 -21.01 -31.79
CA ARG A 206 -31.57 -21.28 -32.85
C ARG A 206 -32.55 -22.36 -32.42
N ALA A 207 -32.09 -23.41 -31.72
CA ALA A 207 -32.96 -24.42 -31.14
C ALA A 207 -33.77 -23.89 -29.93
N VAL A 208 -33.17 -23.04 -29.09
CA VAL A 208 -33.80 -22.53 -27.86
C VAL A 208 -34.78 -21.38 -28.12
N PHE A 209 -34.54 -20.54 -29.13
CA PHE A 209 -35.40 -19.41 -29.51
C PHE A 209 -35.76 -19.38 -31.01
N PRO A 210 -36.59 -20.32 -31.52
CA PRO A 210 -36.82 -20.52 -32.95
C PRO A 210 -37.47 -19.36 -33.73
N TRP A 211 -37.93 -18.29 -33.08
CA TRP A 211 -38.91 -17.34 -33.63
C TRP A 211 -38.38 -15.92 -33.85
N ARG A 212 -37.09 -15.64 -33.56
CA ARG A 212 -36.59 -14.25 -33.50
C ARG A 212 -35.39 -13.89 -34.39
N THR A 213 -34.63 -14.84 -34.93
CA THR A 213 -33.36 -14.54 -35.64
C THR A 213 -32.96 -15.61 -36.64
N ASP A 214 -32.35 -15.21 -37.76
CA ASP A 214 -31.93 -16.10 -38.85
C ASP A 214 -30.54 -16.72 -38.62
N SER A 215 -29.74 -16.15 -37.69
CA SER A 215 -28.41 -16.66 -37.33
C SER A 215 -28.13 -16.65 -35.83
N GLN A 216 -27.23 -17.55 -35.39
CA GLN A 216 -26.71 -17.60 -34.02
C GLN A 216 -26.09 -16.26 -33.57
N MET A 217 -25.36 -15.58 -34.48
CA MET A 217 -24.77 -14.27 -34.19
C MET A 217 -25.85 -13.22 -33.90
N GLN A 218 -26.92 -13.17 -34.70
CA GLN A 218 -28.04 -12.27 -34.43
C GLN A 218 -28.68 -12.53 -33.07
N ALA A 219 -28.94 -13.80 -32.74
CA ALA A 219 -29.52 -14.18 -31.44
C ALA A 219 -28.63 -13.71 -30.28
N LEU A 220 -27.32 -13.96 -30.39
CA LEU A 220 -26.34 -13.60 -29.37
C LEU A 220 -26.23 -12.09 -29.20
N CYS A 221 -26.17 -11.32 -30.30
CA CYS A 221 -26.15 -9.86 -30.28
C CYS A 221 -27.41 -9.26 -29.63
N LEU A 222 -28.60 -9.78 -29.93
CA LEU A 222 -29.84 -9.28 -29.33
C LEU A 222 -29.92 -9.58 -27.83
N ILE A 223 -29.48 -10.77 -27.39
CA ILE A 223 -29.37 -11.10 -25.96
C ILE A 223 -28.36 -10.18 -25.27
N ALA A 224 -27.20 -9.93 -25.90
CA ALA A 224 -26.19 -9.02 -25.37
C ALA A 224 -26.72 -7.60 -25.21
N VAL A 225 -27.47 -7.08 -26.20
CA VAL A 225 -28.16 -5.78 -26.10
C VAL A 225 -29.15 -5.78 -24.93
N ALA A 226 -29.96 -6.83 -24.78
CA ALA A 226 -30.94 -6.91 -23.69
C ALA A 226 -30.27 -6.91 -22.31
N VAL A 227 -29.22 -7.71 -22.11
CA VAL A 227 -28.44 -7.75 -20.87
C VAL A 227 -27.75 -6.41 -20.61
N PHE A 228 -27.09 -5.85 -21.62
CA PHE A 228 -26.40 -4.57 -21.49
C PHE A 228 -27.36 -3.43 -21.14
N VAL A 229 -28.47 -3.28 -21.85
CA VAL A 229 -29.50 -2.27 -21.54
C VAL A 229 -30.07 -2.47 -20.14
N ALA A 230 -30.33 -3.70 -19.73
CA ALA A 230 -30.82 -3.99 -18.37
C ALA A 230 -29.81 -3.52 -17.30
N THR A 231 -28.52 -3.81 -17.48
CA THR A 231 -27.48 -3.38 -16.52
C THR A 231 -27.21 -1.87 -16.54
N VAL A 232 -27.20 -1.22 -17.71
CA VAL A 232 -27.11 0.25 -17.84
C VAL A 232 -28.29 0.91 -17.15
N THR A 233 -29.50 0.40 -17.38
CA THR A 233 -30.73 0.92 -16.76
C THR A 233 -30.66 0.75 -15.24
N TRP A 234 -30.26 -0.43 -14.77
CA TRP A 234 -30.09 -0.69 -13.34
C TRP A 234 -29.10 0.28 -12.70
N THR A 235 -27.88 0.40 -13.23
CA THR A 235 -26.87 1.31 -12.68
C THR A 235 -27.33 2.76 -12.74
N SER A 236 -27.99 3.18 -13.82
CA SER A 236 -28.46 4.56 -13.99
C SER A 236 -29.61 4.94 -13.04
N VAL A 237 -30.44 3.96 -12.65
CA VAL A 237 -31.60 4.16 -11.75
C VAL A 237 -31.23 3.93 -10.29
N SER A 238 -30.49 2.86 -9.99
CA SER A 238 -30.21 2.40 -8.62
C SER A 238 -29.09 3.17 -7.93
N VAL A 239 -28.15 3.73 -8.69
CA VAL A 239 -27.07 4.54 -8.15
C VAL A 239 -27.54 6.00 -8.10
N ARG A 240 -27.14 6.78 -7.10
CA ARG A 240 -27.33 8.25 -7.07
C ARG A 240 -25.96 8.95 -7.06
N GLU A 241 -25.79 9.92 -7.93
CA GLU A 241 -24.54 10.63 -8.19
C GLU A 241 -24.77 12.12 -7.92
N GLN A 242 -23.81 12.78 -7.28
CA GLN A 242 -23.91 14.20 -6.98
C GLN A 242 -23.37 15.05 -8.15
N PRO A 243 -24.08 16.10 -8.60
CA PRO A 243 -23.57 17.05 -9.59
C PRO A 243 -22.42 17.90 -9.04
N LEU A 244 -21.46 18.27 -9.90
CA LEU A 244 -20.34 19.15 -9.53
C LEU A 244 -20.85 20.59 -9.32
N LEU A 245 -20.63 21.15 -8.11
CA LEU A 245 -21.04 22.51 -7.75
C LEU A 245 -20.12 23.55 -8.43
N ALA A 246 -20.69 24.64 -8.94
CA ALA A 246 -20.01 25.64 -9.75
C ALA A 246 -18.89 26.44 -9.03
N SER A 247 -18.64 26.23 -7.74
CA SER A 247 -17.63 26.95 -6.96
C SER A 247 -16.21 26.39 -7.05
N GLU A 248 -15.99 25.26 -7.73
CA GLU A 248 -14.68 24.60 -7.91
C GLU A 248 -14.00 24.94 -9.26
N GLU A 249 -14.21 26.13 -9.79
CA GLU A 249 -13.51 26.61 -10.98
C GLU A 249 -12.08 27.09 -10.64
N ALA A 250 -11.12 26.19 -10.76
CA ALA A 250 -9.71 26.57 -10.86
C ALA A 250 -8.98 25.65 -11.86
N GLY A 251 -9.16 25.87 -13.16
CA GLY A 251 -8.35 25.20 -14.18
C GLY A 251 -8.78 25.53 -15.61
N GLY A 252 -8.07 26.47 -16.25
CA GLY A 252 -8.36 26.96 -17.59
C GLY A 252 -8.30 25.89 -18.72
N ASP A 253 -8.69 26.32 -19.91
CA ASP A 253 -8.66 25.54 -21.17
C ASP A 253 -7.24 25.10 -21.54
N GLU A 254 -6.81 23.94 -21.04
CA GLU A 254 -5.61 23.27 -21.51
C GLU A 254 -5.83 22.63 -22.88
N LYS A 255 -4.97 22.97 -23.86
CA LYS A 255 -5.00 22.43 -25.23
C LYS A 255 -4.63 20.93 -25.22
N TRP A 256 -5.28 20.12 -26.06
CA TRP A 256 -5.02 18.66 -26.21
C TRP A 256 -3.54 18.25 -26.29
N ALA A 257 -2.69 19.08 -26.87
CA ALA A 257 -1.25 18.87 -26.94
C ALA A 257 -0.57 18.79 -25.56
N THR A 258 -1.05 19.53 -24.55
CA THR A 258 -0.47 19.48 -23.20
C THR A 258 -0.80 18.18 -22.47
N VAL A 259 -1.95 17.56 -22.78
CA VAL A 259 -2.35 16.25 -22.23
C VAL A 259 -1.45 15.14 -22.76
N LEU A 260 -1.27 15.09 -24.07
CA LEU A 260 -0.37 14.12 -24.72
C LEU A 260 1.08 14.34 -24.28
N ALA A 261 1.52 15.59 -24.12
CA ALA A 261 2.85 15.91 -23.63
C ALA A 261 3.04 15.59 -22.13
N ALA A 262 2.00 15.69 -21.30
CA ALA A 262 2.03 15.27 -19.90
C ALA A 262 2.11 13.74 -19.77
N ILE A 263 1.31 13.01 -20.57
CA ILE A 263 1.35 11.55 -20.65
C ILE A 263 2.74 11.08 -21.11
N TRP A 264 3.29 11.68 -22.17
CA TRP A 264 4.63 11.34 -22.68
C TRP A 264 5.72 11.62 -21.64
N ARG A 265 5.69 12.79 -20.98
CA ARG A 265 6.62 13.10 -19.87
C ARG A 265 6.49 12.10 -18.73
N GLY A 266 5.28 11.66 -18.42
CA GLY A 266 5.01 10.63 -17.42
C GLY A 266 5.60 9.28 -17.78
N VAL A 267 5.43 8.81 -19.02
CA VAL A 267 6.04 7.56 -19.52
C VAL A 267 7.56 7.58 -19.41
N VAL A 268 8.21 8.73 -19.67
CA VAL A 268 9.67 8.89 -19.63
C VAL A 268 10.21 9.09 -18.20
N ARG A 269 9.37 9.53 -17.25
CA ARG A 269 9.78 9.89 -15.87
C ARG A 269 9.12 9.02 -14.79
N LEU A 270 8.64 7.82 -15.14
CA LEU A 270 8.05 6.92 -14.15
C LEU A 270 9.08 6.52 -13.08
N PRO A 271 8.70 6.51 -11.79
CA PRO A 271 9.54 5.95 -10.74
C PRO A 271 9.90 4.48 -11.03
N ALA A 272 11.15 4.09 -10.77
CA ALA A 272 11.67 2.77 -11.11
C ALA A 272 10.78 1.60 -10.64
N PRO A 273 10.17 1.60 -9.43
CA PRO A 273 9.29 0.52 -9.01
C PRO A 273 8.03 0.38 -9.87
N VAL A 274 7.41 1.51 -10.25
CA VAL A 274 6.22 1.51 -11.13
C VAL A 274 6.62 1.12 -12.55
N GLN A 275 7.76 1.61 -13.03
CA GLN A 275 8.30 1.27 -14.34
C GLN A 275 8.56 -0.24 -14.46
N ARG A 276 9.07 -0.90 -13.40
CA ARG A 276 9.27 -2.36 -13.40
C ARG A 276 7.95 -3.12 -13.53
N VAL A 277 6.90 -2.70 -12.81
CA VAL A 277 5.55 -3.30 -12.95
C VAL A 277 5.00 -3.08 -14.38
N CYS A 278 5.17 -1.88 -14.91
CA CYS A 278 4.76 -1.52 -16.28
C CYS A 278 5.50 -2.36 -17.34
N ASN A 279 6.80 -2.61 -17.17
CA ASN A 279 7.56 -3.47 -18.07
C ASN A 279 7.04 -4.92 -18.05
N VAL A 280 6.70 -5.46 -16.88
CA VAL A 280 6.08 -6.79 -16.79
C VAL A 280 4.72 -6.81 -17.50
N GLN A 281 3.89 -5.77 -17.30
CA GLN A 281 2.62 -5.64 -18.01
C GLN A 281 2.81 -5.61 -19.53
N PHE A 282 3.82 -4.91 -20.03
CA PHE A 282 4.09 -4.82 -21.45
C PHE A 282 4.21 -6.22 -22.09
N PHE A 283 5.09 -7.05 -21.56
CA PHE A 283 5.31 -8.40 -22.10
C PHE A 283 4.15 -9.35 -21.80
N ALA A 284 3.45 -9.19 -20.67
CA ALA A 284 2.26 -9.98 -20.37
C ALA A 284 1.12 -9.72 -21.36
N TRP A 285 0.92 -8.48 -21.81
CA TRP A 285 -0.16 -8.14 -22.74
C TRP A 285 0.11 -8.49 -24.20
N ILE A 286 1.38 -8.68 -24.59
CA ILE A 286 1.72 -9.38 -25.85
C ILE A 286 1.15 -10.81 -25.83
N ALA A 287 1.12 -11.46 -24.66
CA ALA A 287 0.60 -12.83 -24.51
C ALA A 287 -0.93 -12.88 -24.43
N TRP A 288 -1.55 -11.93 -23.71
CA TRP A 288 -3.01 -11.91 -23.54
C TRP A 288 -3.77 -11.68 -24.83
N PHE A 289 -3.28 -10.80 -25.71
CA PHE A 289 -4.03 -10.39 -26.90
C PHE A 289 -4.33 -11.58 -27.85
N PRO A 290 -3.35 -12.42 -28.26
CA PRO A 290 -3.63 -13.60 -29.07
C PRO A 290 -4.64 -14.56 -28.44
N PHE A 291 -4.53 -14.77 -27.13
CA PHE A 291 -5.46 -15.64 -26.41
C PHE A 291 -6.88 -15.08 -26.48
N LEU A 292 -7.07 -13.79 -26.18
CA LEU A 292 -8.40 -13.17 -26.13
C LEU A 292 -9.12 -13.17 -27.48
N PHE A 293 -8.42 -12.91 -28.60
CA PHE A 293 -9.05 -12.76 -29.92
C PHE A 293 -9.00 -14.00 -30.81
N PHE A 294 -8.10 -14.95 -30.54
CA PHE A 294 -7.89 -16.11 -31.41
C PHE A 294 -8.15 -17.47 -30.74
N ALA A 295 -8.45 -17.55 -29.43
CA ALA A 295 -8.69 -18.84 -28.77
C ALA A 295 -9.85 -19.64 -29.40
N THR A 296 -10.99 -19.01 -29.68
CA THR A 296 -12.13 -19.69 -30.34
C THR A 296 -11.73 -20.18 -31.71
N THR A 297 -11.08 -19.33 -32.51
CA THR A 297 -10.66 -19.71 -33.87
C THR A 297 -9.60 -20.80 -33.85
N TRP A 298 -8.71 -20.83 -32.85
CA TRP A 298 -7.76 -21.92 -32.65
C TRP A 298 -8.44 -23.27 -32.41
N VAL A 299 -9.50 -23.29 -31.58
CA VAL A 299 -10.33 -24.48 -31.40
C VAL A 299 -10.99 -24.91 -32.72
N ILE A 300 -11.48 -23.96 -33.52
CA ILE A 300 -12.03 -24.24 -34.85
C ILE A 300 -10.96 -24.82 -35.79
N GLU A 301 -9.73 -24.30 -35.81
CA GLU A 301 -8.63 -24.83 -36.63
C GLU A 301 -8.29 -26.27 -36.24
N ILE A 302 -8.31 -26.60 -34.95
CA ILE A 302 -8.07 -27.96 -34.46
C ILE A 302 -9.22 -28.88 -34.86
N MET A 303 -10.47 -28.45 -34.66
CA MET A 303 -11.65 -29.23 -35.02
C MET A 303 -11.73 -29.49 -36.53
N ALA A 304 -11.31 -28.54 -37.36
CA ALA A 304 -11.28 -28.66 -38.81
C ALA A 304 -10.28 -29.70 -39.34
N ARG A 305 -9.26 -30.08 -38.55
CA ARG A 305 -8.31 -31.14 -38.92
C ARG A 305 -8.82 -32.54 -38.64
N THR A 306 -9.74 -32.65 -37.69
CA THR A 306 -10.23 -33.94 -37.19
C THR A 306 -11.69 -34.22 -37.54
N GLY A 307 -12.46 -33.22 -37.98
CA GLY A 307 -13.89 -33.29 -38.27
C GLY A 307 -14.22 -33.24 -39.76
N ASP A 308 -15.50 -33.48 -40.09
CA ASP A 308 -16.02 -33.35 -41.45
C ASP A 308 -16.31 -31.87 -41.77
N ILE A 309 -15.38 -31.24 -42.48
CA ILE A 309 -15.48 -29.85 -42.92
C ILE A 309 -16.60 -29.59 -43.94
N ASN A 310 -17.25 -30.63 -44.46
CA ASN A 310 -18.35 -30.49 -45.42
C ASN A 310 -19.74 -30.48 -44.75
N ASP A 311 -19.82 -30.71 -43.43
CA ASP A 311 -21.07 -30.56 -42.68
C ASP A 311 -21.54 -29.08 -42.75
N PRO A 312 -22.76 -28.80 -43.25
CA PRO A 312 -23.31 -27.44 -43.31
C PRO A 312 -23.30 -26.70 -41.96
N ASP A 313 -23.41 -27.44 -40.85
CA ASP A 313 -23.42 -26.90 -39.49
C ASP A 313 -22.03 -26.87 -38.83
N PHE A 314 -20.98 -27.35 -39.53
CA PHE A 314 -19.62 -27.48 -38.98
C PHE A 314 -19.12 -26.19 -38.32
N VAL A 315 -19.26 -25.04 -38.99
CA VAL A 315 -18.73 -23.75 -38.50
C VAL A 315 -19.44 -23.32 -37.21
N GLU A 316 -20.75 -23.56 -37.11
CA GLU A 316 -21.51 -23.23 -35.91
C GLU A 316 -21.16 -24.19 -34.76
N GLN A 317 -21.10 -25.49 -35.02
CA GLN A 317 -20.66 -26.49 -34.03
C GLN A 317 -19.24 -26.19 -33.52
N ALA A 318 -18.31 -25.84 -34.40
CA ALA A 318 -16.94 -25.51 -34.05
C ALA A 318 -16.82 -24.20 -33.26
N THR A 319 -17.62 -23.19 -33.61
CA THR A 319 -17.66 -21.92 -32.87
C THR A 319 -18.26 -22.10 -31.47
N ARG A 320 -19.29 -22.96 -31.35
CA ARG A 320 -19.87 -23.35 -30.05
C ARG A 320 -18.90 -24.15 -29.19
N ALA A 321 -18.08 -25.03 -29.79
CA ALA A 321 -17.02 -25.74 -29.07
C ALA A 321 -15.96 -24.80 -28.49
N GLY A 322 -15.55 -23.77 -29.24
CA GLY A 322 -14.66 -22.73 -28.70
C GLY A 322 -15.31 -21.89 -27.60
N SER A 323 -16.60 -21.57 -27.76
CA SER A 323 -17.38 -20.87 -26.72
C SER A 323 -17.52 -21.70 -25.43
N PHE A 324 -17.66 -23.02 -25.55
CA PHE A 324 -17.66 -23.94 -24.40
C PHE A 324 -16.32 -23.92 -23.65
N ALA A 325 -15.20 -23.91 -24.37
CA ALA A 325 -13.88 -23.81 -23.75
C ALA A 325 -13.72 -22.48 -22.99
N LEU A 326 -14.16 -21.36 -23.58
CA LEU A 326 -14.15 -20.05 -22.94
C LEU A 326 -15.12 -19.96 -21.74
N PHE A 327 -16.25 -20.68 -21.77
CA PHE A 327 -17.16 -20.79 -20.64
C PHE A 327 -16.49 -21.48 -19.44
N LEU A 328 -15.83 -22.62 -19.64
CA LEU A 328 -15.10 -23.31 -18.58
C LEU A 328 -13.95 -22.45 -18.02
N TYR A 329 -13.24 -21.73 -18.89
CA TYR A 329 -12.24 -20.74 -18.50
C TYR A 329 -12.83 -19.63 -17.62
N ALA A 330 -13.96 -19.04 -18.01
CA ALA A 330 -14.59 -17.97 -17.24
C ALA A 330 -15.14 -18.47 -15.90
N LEU A 331 -15.68 -19.69 -15.84
CA LEU A 331 -16.12 -20.32 -14.60
C LEU A 331 -14.94 -20.55 -13.63
N ALA A 332 -13.83 -21.09 -14.13
CA ALA A 332 -12.61 -21.28 -13.35
C ALA A 332 -12.04 -19.93 -12.87
N SER A 333 -12.05 -18.90 -13.74
CA SER A 333 -11.55 -17.56 -13.41
C SER A 333 -12.38 -16.92 -12.29
N LEU A 334 -13.71 -17.04 -12.36
CA LEU A 334 -14.60 -16.59 -11.31
C LEU A 334 -14.26 -17.26 -9.97
N GLY A 335 -14.05 -18.58 -9.98
CA GLY A 335 -13.60 -19.33 -8.79
C GLY A 335 -12.29 -18.81 -8.22
N PHE A 336 -11.27 -18.64 -9.06
CA PHE A 336 -9.99 -18.06 -8.63
C PHE A 336 -10.14 -16.64 -8.08
N SER A 337 -10.97 -15.79 -8.69
CA SER A 337 -11.18 -14.41 -8.23
C SER A 337 -11.85 -14.31 -6.85
N LEU A 338 -12.59 -15.34 -6.43
CA LEU A 338 -13.20 -15.41 -5.11
C LEU A 338 -12.21 -15.93 -4.04
N VAL A 339 -11.34 -16.87 -4.42
CA VAL A 339 -10.43 -17.56 -3.49
C VAL A 339 -9.10 -16.83 -3.30
N LEU A 340 -8.49 -16.34 -4.39
CA LEU A 340 -7.13 -15.81 -4.35
C LEU A 340 -6.94 -14.61 -3.41
N PRO A 341 -7.86 -13.63 -3.30
CA PRO A 341 -7.73 -12.55 -2.33
C PRO A 341 -7.75 -13.03 -0.87
N ALA A 342 -8.51 -14.08 -0.55
CA ALA A 342 -8.58 -14.65 0.79
C ALA A 342 -7.34 -15.48 1.15
N VAL A 343 -6.69 -16.09 0.15
CA VAL A 343 -5.49 -16.93 0.31
C VAL A 343 -4.20 -16.12 0.15
N GLY A 344 -4.26 -14.91 -0.41
CA GLY A 344 -3.12 -14.04 -0.72
C GLY A 344 -2.27 -13.60 0.47
N HIS A 345 -2.74 -13.80 1.70
CA HIS A 345 -1.99 -13.62 2.94
C HIS A 345 -1.12 -14.85 3.34
N GLY A 346 -1.09 -15.90 2.52
CA GLY A 346 -0.31 -17.12 2.74
C GLY A 346 1.14 -17.08 2.26
N ARG A 347 1.81 -18.26 2.30
CA ARG A 347 3.27 -18.44 2.10
C ARG A 347 3.87 -17.92 0.77
N LEU A 348 3.09 -17.76 -0.30
CA LEU A 348 3.61 -17.33 -1.61
C LEU A 348 3.58 -15.81 -1.83
N GLY A 349 2.80 -15.05 -1.04
CA GLY A 349 2.59 -13.60 -1.20
C GLY A 349 2.04 -13.17 -2.57
N LEU A 350 1.55 -11.93 -2.69
CA LEU A 350 0.95 -11.41 -3.94
C LEU A 350 1.91 -11.46 -5.13
N ARG A 351 3.19 -11.09 -4.91
CA ARG A 351 4.22 -11.04 -5.95
C ARG A 351 4.61 -12.44 -6.44
N GLY A 352 4.70 -13.42 -5.54
CA GLY A 352 4.98 -14.81 -5.89
C GLY A 352 3.81 -15.46 -6.63
N MET A 353 2.58 -15.17 -6.21
CA MET A 353 1.36 -15.60 -6.93
C MET A 353 1.31 -15.03 -8.35
N TRP A 354 1.64 -13.74 -8.53
CA TRP A 354 1.65 -13.12 -9.85
C TRP A 354 2.74 -13.71 -10.76
N ARG A 355 3.92 -14.00 -10.23
CA ARG A 355 4.98 -14.72 -10.96
C ARG A 355 4.53 -16.11 -11.41
N LEU A 356 3.93 -16.87 -10.50
CA LEU A 356 3.41 -18.20 -10.80
C LEU A 356 2.35 -18.12 -11.90
N SER A 357 1.49 -17.11 -11.89
CA SER A 357 0.45 -16.95 -12.89
C SER A 357 1.01 -16.61 -14.28
N LEU A 358 2.03 -15.76 -14.37
CA LEU A 358 2.73 -15.50 -15.63
C LEU A 358 3.47 -16.75 -16.15
N ALA A 359 4.07 -17.54 -15.26
CA ALA A 359 4.70 -18.82 -15.61
C ALA A 359 3.66 -19.83 -16.14
N THR A 360 2.50 -19.93 -15.51
CA THR A 360 1.37 -20.75 -15.98
C THR A 360 0.90 -20.30 -17.36
N MET A 361 0.77 -19.00 -17.60
CA MET A 361 0.42 -18.44 -18.91
C MET A 361 1.46 -18.81 -19.98
N ALA A 362 2.75 -18.64 -19.68
CA ALA A 362 3.83 -19.02 -20.59
C ALA A 362 3.77 -20.51 -20.94
N GLY A 363 3.65 -21.37 -19.93
CA GLY A 363 3.54 -22.81 -20.10
C GLY A 363 2.33 -23.21 -20.95
N ALA A 364 1.15 -22.64 -20.66
CA ALA A 364 -0.08 -22.94 -21.39
C ALA A 364 0.01 -22.55 -22.87
N LEU A 365 0.49 -21.34 -23.18
CA LEU A 365 0.57 -20.86 -24.56
C LEU A 365 1.67 -21.57 -25.37
N LEU A 366 2.81 -21.90 -24.77
CA LEU A 366 3.86 -22.70 -25.42
C LEU A 366 3.42 -24.15 -25.66
N ALA A 367 2.66 -24.72 -24.73
CA ALA A 367 2.12 -26.07 -24.85
C ALA A 367 1.14 -26.25 -26.01
N SER A 368 0.64 -25.16 -26.62
CA SER A 368 -0.16 -25.20 -27.85
C SER A 368 0.53 -25.92 -29.02
N TYR A 369 1.85 -26.13 -28.97
CA TYR A 369 2.58 -26.98 -29.91
C TYR A 369 2.18 -28.46 -29.85
N PHE A 370 1.86 -28.97 -28.66
CA PHE A 370 1.60 -30.39 -28.45
C PHE A 370 0.13 -30.77 -28.53
N VAL A 371 -0.75 -29.79 -28.80
CA VAL A 371 -2.20 -29.99 -28.76
C VAL A 371 -2.76 -30.23 -30.16
N GLY A 372 -3.26 -31.46 -30.37
CA GLY A 372 -3.95 -31.87 -31.60
C GLY A 372 -5.44 -32.16 -31.42
N SER A 373 -6.03 -31.91 -30.25
CA SER A 373 -7.44 -32.25 -29.96
C SER A 373 -8.20 -31.10 -29.30
N VAL A 374 -9.52 -31.04 -29.52
CA VAL A 374 -10.41 -30.03 -28.92
C VAL A 374 -10.40 -30.12 -27.38
N ALA A 375 -10.28 -31.33 -26.82
CA ALA A 375 -10.15 -31.54 -25.38
C ALA A 375 -8.84 -30.93 -24.83
N GLY A 376 -7.72 -31.15 -25.53
CA GLY A 376 -6.43 -30.55 -25.15
C GLY A 376 -6.44 -29.03 -25.25
N ALA A 377 -7.08 -28.48 -26.30
CA ALA A 377 -7.23 -27.04 -26.47
C ALA A 377 -8.08 -26.42 -25.35
N THR A 378 -9.18 -27.07 -24.99
CA THR A 378 -10.04 -26.69 -23.86
C THR A 378 -9.25 -26.69 -22.55
N ALA A 379 -8.42 -27.71 -22.28
CA ALA A 379 -7.63 -27.78 -21.05
C ALA A 379 -6.64 -26.60 -20.93
N LEU A 380 -5.95 -26.24 -22.03
CA LEU A 380 -5.05 -25.09 -22.04
C LEU A 380 -5.79 -23.76 -21.89
N ILE A 381 -6.97 -23.62 -22.51
CA ILE A 381 -7.82 -22.44 -22.34
C ILE A 381 -8.26 -22.29 -20.88
N VAL A 382 -8.66 -23.37 -20.22
CA VAL A 382 -9.04 -23.35 -18.78
C VAL A 382 -7.84 -23.03 -17.89
N ALA A 383 -6.63 -23.50 -18.23
CA ALA A 383 -5.41 -23.18 -17.47
C ALA A 383 -5.10 -21.67 -17.43
N MET A 384 -5.55 -20.92 -18.44
CA MET A 384 -5.41 -19.45 -18.50
C MET A 384 -6.30 -18.71 -17.50
N ALA A 385 -7.25 -19.39 -16.84
CA ALA A 385 -8.16 -18.79 -15.87
C ALA A 385 -7.44 -18.25 -14.62
N PHE A 386 -6.45 -18.98 -14.10
CA PHE A 386 -5.64 -18.53 -12.96
C PHE A 386 -4.82 -17.27 -13.30
N PRO A 387 -4.07 -17.23 -14.43
CA PRO A 387 -3.44 -16.01 -14.93
C PRO A 387 -4.40 -14.83 -15.06
N TRP A 388 -5.60 -15.03 -15.62
CA TRP A 388 -6.55 -13.94 -15.85
C TRP A 388 -7.07 -13.35 -14.54
N ALA A 389 -7.42 -14.20 -13.58
CA ALA A 389 -7.89 -13.76 -12.27
C ALA A 389 -6.88 -12.84 -11.55
N LEU A 390 -5.56 -13.10 -11.69
CA LEU A 390 -4.53 -12.21 -11.15
C LEU A 390 -4.24 -10.99 -12.03
N ALA A 391 -4.33 -11.10 -13.36
CA ALA A 391 -4.10 -9.97 -14.26
C ALA A 391 -5.08 -8.81 -14.00
N LEU A 392 -6.29 -9.12 -13.53
CA LEU A 392 -7.31 -8.14 -13.15
C LEU A 392 -7.04 -7.43 -11.81
N TRP A 393 -6.09 -7.90 -10.99
CA TRP A 393 -5.92 -7.44 -9.62
C TRP A 393 -4.47 -7.11 -9.24
N ALA A 394 -3.55 -8.06 -9.37
CA ALA A 394 -2.20 -7.96 -8.81
C ALA A 394 -1.39 -6.74 -9.28
N PRO A 395 -1.39 -6.36 -10.58
CA PRO A 395 -0.63 -5.19 -11.05
C PRO A 395 -1.15 -3.88 -10.46
N PHE A 396 -2.47 -3.74 -10.37
CA PHE A 396 -3.13 -2.56 -9.81
C PHE A 396 -2.84 -2.42 -8.32
N ALA A 397 -2.89 -3.52 -7.58
CA ALA A 397 -2.54 -3.55 -6.16
C ALA A 397 -1.06 -3.16 -5.92
N LEU A 398 -0.13 -3.63 -6.75
CA LEU A 398 1.30 -3.31 -6.62
C LEU A 398 1.62 -1.85 -6.95
N VAL A 399 0.97 -1.27 -7.95
CA VAL A 399 1.10 0.17 -8.24
C VAL A 399 0.46 1.01 -7.13
N GLY A 400 -0.69 0.58 -6.60
CA GLY A 400 -1.37 1.22 -5.47
C GLY A 400 -0.52 1.27 -4.20
N GLU A 401 0.14 0.15 -3.85
CA GLU A 401 1.06 0.05 -2.71
C GLU A 401 2.19 1.10 -2.82
N PHE A 402 2.79 1.25 -4.00
CA PHE A 402 3.86 2.23 -4.23
C PHE A 402 3.36 3.68 -4.14
N LEU A 403 2.18 3.97 -4.70
CA LEU A 403 1.61 5.31 -4.66
C LEU A 403 1.26 5.74 -3.23
N ALA A 404 0.77 4.81 -2.40
CA ALA A 404 0.54 5.04 -0.98
C ALA A 404 1.85 5.42 -0.26
N ILE A 405 2.93 4.66 -0.48
CA ILE A 405 4.26 4.94 0.10
C ILE A 405 4.80 6.31 -0.35
N GLN A 406 4.67 6.66 -1.64
CA GLN A 406 5.07 7.97 -2.15
C GLN A 406 4.23 9.11 -1.57
N ALA A 407 2.93 8.91 -1.38
CA ALA A 407 2.06 9.88 -0.77
C ALA A 407 2.45 10.16 0.70
N GLU A 408 2.89 9.13 1.42
CA GLU A 408 3.42 9.23 2.78
C GLU A 408 4.79 9.93 2.83
N MET A 409 5.73 9.55 1.95
CA MET A 409 7.09 10.12 1.89
C MET A 409 7.14 11.58 1.41
N ALA A 410 6.25 11.98 0.50
CA ALA A 410 6.24 13.33 -0.09
C ALA A 410 5.57 14.39 0.78
N SER A 411 5.22 14.06 2.02
CA SER A 411 4.66 14.98 3.02
C SER A 411 5.65 16.03 3.55
N GLY A 412 6.92 16.00 3.09
CA GLY A 412 8.02 16.83 3.59
C GLY A 412 8.81 17.66 2.57
N SER A 413 8.50 17.70 1.27
CA SER A 413 9.28 18.48 0.29
C SER A 413 8.42 19.35 -0.64
N ASP A 414 8.95 20.53 -0.94
CA ASP A 414 8.31 21.62 -1.68
C ASP A 414 8.13 21.26 -3.17
N GLY A 415 6.90 21.40 -3.66
CA GLY A 415 6.53 21.79 -5.03
C GLY A 415 7.16 21.13 -6.27
N GLY A 416 7.87 20.00 -6.18
CA GLY A 416 8.47 19.34 -7.34
C GLY A 416 7.48 18.49 -8.14
N ASP A 417 7.14 18.94 -9.36
CA ASP A 417 6.51 18.22 -10.51
C ASP A 417 6.06 16.76 -10.21
N ARG A 418 4.96 16.60 -9.45
CA ARG A 418 4.38 15.28 -9.12
C ARG A 418 3.62 14.73 -10.32
N LEU A 419 3.78 13.44 -10.60
CA LEU A 419 2.80 12.68 -11.39
C LEU A 419 1.61 12.38 -10.47
N ASP A 420 0.44 12.91 -10.81
CA ASP A 420 -0.82 12.62 -10.14
C ASP A 420 -1.12 11.10 -10.15
N SER A 421 -1.78 10.57 -9.12
CA SER A 421 -2.15 9.15 -9.02
C SER A 421 -2.99 8.69 -10.22
N GLY A 422 -3.88 9.57 -10.72
CA GLY A 422 -4.62 9.35 -11.96
C GLY A 422 -3.72 9.30 -13.20
N SER A 423 -2.65 10.10 -13.22
CA SER A 423 -1.65 10.07 -14.29
C SER A 423 -0.83 8.78 -14.27
N VAL A 424 -0.43 8.28 -13.10
CA VAL A 424 0.30 7.00 -12.97
C VAL A 424 -0.56 5.82 -13.40
N LEU A 425 -1.83 5.79 -13.03
CA LEU A 425 -2.77 4.76 -13.47
C LEU A 425 -3.04 4.84 -14.98
N GLY A 426 -3.13 6.07 -15.53
CA GLY A 426 -3.23 6.30 -16.97
C GLY A 426 -2.01 5.81 -17.74
N ILE A 427 -0.80 6.04 -17.23
CA ILE A 427 0.44 5.53 -17.82
C ILE A 427 0.48 4.00 -17.76
N HIS A 428 0.12 3.39 -16.61
CA HIS A 428 0.03 1.94 -16.48
C HIS A 428 -0.88 1.33 -17.57
N ASN A 429 -2.03 1.96 -17.87
CA ASN A 429 -2.92 1.51 -18.94
C ASN A 429 -2.26 1.57 -20.33
N MET A 430 -1.31 2.48 -20.58
CA MET A 430 -0.56 2.49 -21.84
C MET A 430 0.32 1.25 -22.00
N TYR A 431 0.89 0.74 -20.90
CA TYR A 431 1.66 -0.50 -20.90
C TYR A 431 0.79 -1.76 -21.07
N VAL A 432 -0.54 -1.61 -20.97
CA VAL A 432 -1.52 -2.63 -21.37
C VAL A 432 -1.85 -2.53 -22.87
N VAL A 433 -1.93 -1.31 -23.40
CA VAL A 433 -2.40 -1.03 -24.77
C VAL A 433 -1.29 -1.13 -25.83
N PHE A 434 -0.11 -0.57 -25.61
CA PHE A 434 1.00 -0.59 -26.58
C PHE A 434 1.42 -1.99 -27.05
N PRO A 435 1.55 -2.99 -26.15
CA PRO A 435 1.82 -4.38 -26.53
C PRO A 435 0.89 -4.94 -27.60
N GLN A 436 -0.38 -4.53 -27.57
CA GLN A 436 -1.41 -5.05 -28.44
C GLN A 436 -1.15 -4.64 -29.89
N PHE A 437 -0.64 -3.42 -30.13
CA PHE A 437 -0.20 -2.99 -31.46
C PHE A 437 0.96 -3.84 -31.99
N VAL A 438 1.93 -4.13 -31.13
CA VAL A 438 3.12 -4.94 -31.49
C VAL A 438 2.70 -6.34 -31.92
N ILE A 439 1.95 -7.05 -31.08
CA ILE A 439 1.54 -8.42 -31.38
C ILE A 439 0.53 -8.49 -32.51
N ASN A 440 -0.31 -7.48 -32.71
CA ASN A 440 -1.22 -7.41 -33.85
C ASN A 440 -0.45 -7.30 -35.18
N GLY A 441 0.57 -6.44 -35.24
CA GLY A 441 1.47 -6.37 -36.41
C GLY A 441 2.19 -7.69 -36.67
N ILE A 442 2.72 -8.33 -35.60
CA ILE A 442 3.35 -9.66 -35.70
C ILE A 442 2.34 -10.71 -36.19
N SER A 443 1.12 -10.71 -35.67
CA SER A 443 0.05 -11.64 -36.07
C SER A 443 -0.28 -11.47 -37.56
N SER A 444 -0.40 -10.23 -38.02
CA SER A 444 -0.66 -9.92 -39.44
C SER A 444 0.45 -10.47 -40.35
N LEU A 445 1.71 -10.32 -39.95
CA LEU A 445 2.87 -10.87 -40.67
C LEU A 445 2.88 -12.40 -40.68
N VAL A 446 2.59 -13.04 -39.54
CA VAL A 446 2.47 -14.50 -39.44
C VAL A 446 1.35 -15.01 -40.36
N PHE A 447 0.17 -14.38 -40.34
CA PHE A 447 -0.94 -14.74 -41.22
C PHE A 447 -0.59 -14.52 -42.70
N ALA A 448 0.09 -13.44 -43.04
CA ALA A 448 0.54 -13.19 -44.40
C ALA A 448 1.54 -14.24 -44.87
N TRP A 449 2.50 -14.64 -44.03
CA TRP A 449 3.50 -15.67 -44.34
C TRP A 449 2.88 -17.01 -44.70
N PHE A 450 1.96 -17.50 -43.86
CA PHE A 450 1.24 -18.75 -44.13
C PHE A 450 0.24 -18.60 -45.29
N GLY A 451 -0.30 -17.40 -45.53
CA GLY A 451 -1.19 -17.11 -46.66
C GLY A 451 -0.52 -17.18 -48.04
N HIS A 452 0.79 -16.89 -48.15
CA HIS A 452 1.54 -16.99 -49.42
C HIS A 452 2.03 -18.40 -49.75
N SER A 453 2.01 -19.31 -48.78
CA SER A 453 2.52 -20.67 -48.92
C SER A 453 1.53 -21.62 -49.63
N GLY A 454 0.26 -21.20 -49.77
CA GLY A 454 -0.78 -21.92 -50.52
C GLY A 454 -1.01 -21.32 -51.90
N GLY A 455 -0.26 -21.80 -52.90
CA GLY A 455 -0.59 -21.78 -54.35
C GLY A 455 -1.03 -20.45 -54.98
N GLY A 456 -0.16 -19.89 -55.84
CA GLY A 456 -0.48 -18.73 -56.68
C GLY A 456 -1.73 -18.91 -57.54
N GLY A 457 -2.79 -18.19 -57.18
CA GLY A 457 -3.99 -18.01 -57.97
C GLY A 457 -4.79 -16.86 -57.38
N SER A 458 -4.99 -15.79 -58.15
CA SER A 458 -5.90 -14.70 -57.77
C SER A 458 -7.25 -15.30 -57.37
N PRO A 459 -7.92 -14.84 -56.29
CA PRO A 459 -9.20 -15.41 -55.86
C PRO A 459 -10.26 -15.10 -56.90
N GLY A 460 -10.43 -15.99 -57.88
CA GLY A 460 -11.55 -15.98 -58.80
C GLY A 460 -12.80 -16.36 -58.02
N ILE A 461 -13.80 -15.48 -58.04
CA ILE A 461 -15.17 -15.78 -57.63
C ILE A 461 -15.62 -16.98 -58.50
N PRO A 462 -16.05 -18.11 -57.93
CA PRO A 462 -16.54 -19.24 -58.73
C PRO A 462 -17.82 -18.84 -59.47
N PRO A 463 -18.06 -19.36 -60.70
CA PRO A 463 -19.25 -19.00 -61.48
C PRO A 463 -20.56 -19.43 -60.78
N PRO A 464 -21.68 -18.74 -61.04
CA PRO A 464 -22.93 -18.96 -60.32
C PRO A 464 -23.62 -20.23 -60.86
N PRO A 465 -24.25 -21.04 -59.99
CA PRO A 465 -24.97 -22.23 -60.43
C PRO A 465 -26.37 -21.87 -60.97
N PRO A 466 -27.08 -22.84 -61.60
CA PRO A 466 -28.35 -22.61 -62.29
C PRO A 466 -29.47 -22.10 -61.36
N PRO A 467 -30.55 -21.51 -61.94
CA PRO A 467 -31.55 -20.71 -61.22
C PRO A 467 -32.39 -21.43 -60.16
N GLU A 468 -32.30 -22.76 -60.07
CA GLU A 468 -33.18 -23.60 -59.25
C GLU A 468 -32.65 -23.86 -57.83
N ALA A 469 -31.42 -23.48 -57.50
CA ALA A 469 -30.82 -23.64 -56.17
C ALA A 469 -30.81 -22.30 -55.38
N ARG A 470 -31.99 -21.77 -55.05
CA ARG A 470 -32.14 -20.62 -54.15
C ARG A 470 -32.51 -21.09 -52.73
N SER A 471 -31.54 -21.58 -51.98
CA SER A 471 -31.65 -21.67 -50.51
C SER A 471 -30.45 -20.99 -49.87
N VAL A 472 -30.70 -20.28 -48.77
CA VAL A 472 -29.70 -19.57 -47.93
C VAL A 472 -28.57 -20.51 -47.48
N GLU A 473 -28.84 -21.82 -47.45
CA GLU A 473 -27.92 -22.92 -47.12
C GLU A 473 -26.76 -23.07 -48.12
N PHE A 474 -26.96 -22.83 -49.42
CA PHE A 474 -25.87 -22.99 -50.40
C PHE A 474 -24.89 -21.81 -50.38
N LEU A 475 -25.39 -20.61 -50.03
CA LEU A 475 -24.55 -19.43 -49.75
C LEU A 475 -23.63 -19.73 -48.56
N ALA A 476 -24.17 -20.33 -47.49
CA ALA A 476 -23.38 -20.79 -46.35
C ALA A 476 -22.29 -21.78 -46.78
N MET A 477 -22.60 -22.73 -47.68
CA MET A 477 -21.67 -23.77 -48.14
C MET A 477 -20.50 -23.23 -48.99
N SER A 478 -20.73 -22.28 -49.91
CA SER A 478 -19.65 -21.63 -50.69
C SER A 478 -18.72 -20.76 -49.81
N THR A 479 -19.30 -20.17 -48.76
CA THR A 479 -18.58 -19.41 -47.73
C THR A 479 -17.82 -20.36 -46.80
N LEU A 480 -18.37 -21.55 -46.53
CA LEU A 480 -17.75 -22.64 -45.76
C LEU A 480 -16.49 -23.18 -46.45
N THR A 481 -16.56 -23.46 -47.76
CA THR A 481 -15.39 -23.92 -48.54
C THR A 481 -14.30 -22.85 -48.59
N SER A 482 -14.69 -21.57 -48.64
CA SER A 482 -13.78 -20.43 -48.57
C SER A 482 -13.18 -20.26 -47.17
N TYR A 483 -13.98 -20.41 -46.11
CA TYR A 483 -13.59 -20.36 -44.70
C TYR A 483 -12.61 -21.47 -44.33
N VAL A 484 -12.88 -22.71 -44.76
CA VAL A 484 -12.01 -23.87 -44.53
C VAL A 484 -10.72 -23.79 -45.35
N ARG A 485 -10.77 -23.26 -46.58
CA ARG A 485 -9.54 -22.95 -47.36
C ARG A 485 -8.74 -21.80 -46.75
N LEU A 486 -9.39 -20.78 -46.18
CA LEU A 486 -8.78 -19.68 -45.42
C LEU A 486 -8.14 -20.16 -44.11
N VAL A 487 -8.60 -21.28 -43.54
CA VAL A 487 -7.99 -21.89 -42.37
C VAL A 487 -6.56 -22.37 -42.65
N GLY A 488 -6.25 -22.79 -43.90
CA GLY A 488 -4.89 -22.97 -44.42
C GLY A 488 -4.07 -24.09 -43.77
N GLU A 489 -3.21 -24.74 -44.56
CA GLU A 489 -2.16 -25.62 -44.06
C GLU A 489 -1.06 -24.76 -43.41
N GLY A 490 -0.87 -24.80 -42.09
CA GLY A 490 0.22 -24.04 -41.46
C GLY A 490 0.16 -23.69 -39.95
N GLU A 491 -0.89 -24.03 -39.19
CA GLU A 491 -1.00 -23.64 -37.77
C GLU A 491 -0.72 -22.15 -37.46
N PRO A 492 -1.19 -21.18 -38.27
CA PRO A 492 -0.75 -19.81 -38.09
C PRO A 492 -1.18 -19.23 -36.73
N ILE A 493 -2.36 -19.60 -36.21
CA ILE A 493 -2.82 -19.15 -34.88
C ILE A 493 -1.98 -19.79 -33.77
N GLY A 494 -1.61 -21.07 -33.93
CA GLY A 494 -0.70 -21.75 -33.00
C GLY A 494 0.64 -21.05 -32.86
N TRP A 495 1.20 -20.55 -33.97
CA TRP A 495 2.43 -19.73 -33.95
C TRP A 495 2.25 -18.41 -33.19
N VAL A 496 1.15 -17.69 -33.42
CA VAL A 496 0.86 -16.44 -32.70
C VAL A 496 0.72 -16.68 -31.20
N LEU A 497 0.04 -17.76 -30.78
CA LEU A 497 -0.07 -18.14 -29.37
C LEU A 497 1.30 -18.42 -28.74
N ARG A 498 2.19 -19.14 -29.44
CA ARG A 498 3.55 -19.45 -28.94
C ARG A 498 4.44 -18.22 -28.82
N ILE A 499 4.32 -17.25 -29.73
CA ILE A 499 4.97 -15.94 -29.61
C ILE A 499 4.48 -15.23 -28.34
N GLY A 500 3.17 -15.27 -28.08
CA GLY A 500 2.61 -14.82 -26.81
C GLY A 500 3.20 -15.55 -25.60
N GLY A 501 3.33 -16.87 -25.66
CA GLY A 501 3.94 -17.68 -24.60
C GLY A 501 5.41 -17.35 -24.34
N ALA A 502 6.21 -17.09 -25.38
CA ALA A 502 7.58 -16.63 -25.24
C ALA A 502 7.64 -15.24 -24.56
N SER A 503 6.73 -14.33 -24.91
CA SER A 503 6.62 -13.03 -24.23
C SER A 503 6.19 -13.17 -22.77
N ALA A 504 5.26 -14.06 -22.46
CA ALA A 504 4.86 -14.37 -21.08
C ALA A 504 6.05 -14.89 -20.25
N LEU A 505 6.95 -15.69 -20.85
CA LEU A 505 8.16 -16.17 -20.19
C LEU A 505 9.12 -15.02 -19.85
N VAL A 506 9.27 -14.04 -20.75
CA VAL A 506 10.00 -12.80 -20.47
C VAL A 506 9.34 -12.03 -19.33
N ALA A 507 8.02 -11.89 -19.33
CA ALA A 507 7.28 -11.25 -18.24
C ALA A 507 7.52 -11.95 -16.89
N THR A 508 7.51 -13.29 -16.86
CA THR A 508 7.86 -14.08 -15.66
C THR A 508 9.27 -13.77 -15.17
N GLY A 509 10.26 -13.75 -16.07
CA GLY A 509 11.64 -13.39 -15.71
C GLY A 509 11.75 -11.97 -15.17
N LEU A 510 11.01 -11.02 -15.75
CA LEU A 510 10.99 -9.63 -15.27
C LEU A 510 10.44 -9.49 -13.84
N THR A 511 9.57 -10.39 -13.39
CA THR A 511 9.09 -10.39 -11.99
C THR A 511 10.15 -10.75 -10.95
N TRP A 512 11.31 -11.30 -11.35
CA TRP A 512 12.44 -11.47 -10.43
C TRP A 512 13.09 -10.14 -10.07
N PHE A 513 13.13 -9.18 -11.00
CA PHE A 513 13.67 -7.84 -10.75
C PHE A 513 12.71 -6.93 -9.95
N LEU A 514 11.48 -7.40 -9.69
CA LEU A 514 10.57 -6.78 -8.71
C LEU A 514 10.96 -7.10 -7.25
N TYR A 515 11.89 -8.04 -7.02
CA TYR A 515 12.30 -8.48 -5.69
C TYR A 515 13.39 -7.62 -5.05
N ASP A 516 13.98 -6.67 -5.80
CA ASP A 516 15.03 -5.81 -5.25
C ASP A 516 14.40 -4.76 -4.31
N ARG A 517 14.29 -5.14 -3.03
CA ARG A 517 13.90 -4.30 -1.90
C ARG A 517 15.13 -3.62 -1.30
N HIS A 518 14.92 -2.37 -0.88
CA HIS A 518 15.87 -1.41 -0.31
C HIS A 518 16.92 -0.81 -1.27
N GLY A 519 16.45 -0.29 -2.39
CA GLY A 519 17.27 0.56 -3.26
C GLY A 519 17.35 2.02 -2.78
N ALA A 520 18.03 2.29 -1.67
CA ALA A 520 18.60 3.62 -1.43
C ALA A 520 19.65 3.96 -2.51
N GLU A 521 20.23 2.94 -3.17
CA GLU A 521 21.14 3.13 -4.31
C GLU A 521 20.44 3.72 -5.55
N ASP A 522 19.12 3.58 -5.70
CA ASP A 522 18.38 4.01 -6.92
C ASP A 522 17.80 5.45 -6.84
N THR A 523 17.73 6.06 -5.65
CA THR A 523 17.16 7.42 -5.47
C THR A 523 18.19 8.54 -5.57
N GLY A 524 19.49 8.21 -5.50
CA GLY A 524 20.58 9.19 -5.51
C GLY A 524 20.60 10.15 -4.31
N ALA A 525 19.87 9.82 -3.24
CA ALA A 525 19.78 10.65 -2.03
C ALA A 525 20.51 9.99 -0.85
N PRO A 526 21.29 10.75 -0.05
CA PRO A 526 21.95 10.24 1.16
C PRO A 526 20.96 9.62 2.16
N TYR A 527 21.34 8.49 2.73
CA TYR A 527 20.55 7.74 3.69
C TYR A 527 21.41 7.32 4.89
N TYR A 528 20.94 7.61 6.11
CA TYR A 528 21.68 7.35 7.35
C TYR A 528 20.89 6.47 8.31
N SER A 529 21.59 5.60 9.02
CA SER A 529 21.04 4.81 10.13
C SER A 529 21.95 4.85 11.35
N PHE A 530 21.42 4.54 12.53
CA PHE A 530 22.15 4.68 13.80
C PHE A 530 22.21 3.35 14.55
N GLU A 531 23.39 2.96 15.04
CA GLU A 531 23.55 1.78 15.90
C GLU A 531 23.65 2.16 17.38
N PHE A 532 22.87 1.48 18.22
CA PHE A 532 22.86 1.58 19.68
C PHE A 532 23.11 0.22 20.35
N PHE A 533 23.54 0.24 21.61
CA PHE A 533 23.71 -0.98 22.41
C PHE A 533 22.93 -0.94 23.72
N PRO A 534 22.36 -2.08 24.18
CA PRO A 534 21.66 -2.15 25.45
C PRO A 534 22.55 -1.72 26.63
N PRO A 535 22.15 -0.70 27.42
CA PRO A 535 22.92 -0.27 28.59
C PRO A 535 22.93 -1.33 29.69
N LYS A 536 23.99 -1.32 30.51
CA LYS A 536 24.13 -2.26 31.64
C LYS A 536 23.26 -1.90 32.84
N THR A 537 22.95 -0.62 33.01
CA THR A 537 22.24 -0.06 34.16
C THR A 537 20.91 0.56 33.72
N GLU A 538 19.89 0.51 34.57
CA GLU A 538 18.57 1.13 34.31
C GLU A 538 18.67 2.62 34.01
N GLN A 539 19.46 3.38 34.79
CA GLN A 539 19.73 4.80 34.50
C GLN A 539 20.34 5.00 33.10
N GLY A 540 21.15 4.04 32.65
CA GLY A 540 21.76 4.07 31.33
C GLY A 540 20.72 3.85 30.22
N LEU A 541 19.72 3.01 30.48
CA LEU A 541 18.59 2.74 29.58
C LEU A 541 17.70 3.97 29.45
N THR A 542 17.32 4.60 30.55
CA THR A 542 16.57 5.89 30.54
C THR A 542 17.33 6.95 29.74
N ASN A 543 18.62 7.14 30.02
CA ASN A 543 19.45 8.11 29.30
C ASN A 543 19.59 7.79 27.80
N LEU A 544 19.46 6.52 27.41
CA LEU A 544 19.50 6.10 26.01
C LEU A 544 18.17 6.36 25.32
N TYR A 545 17.03 6.12 25.98
CA TYR A 545 15.71 6.46 25.45
C TYR A 545 15.60 7.94 25.09
N ASP A 546 16.02 8.83 25.99
CA ASP A 546 16.03 10.27 25.73
C ASP A 546 16.88 10.63 24.50
N ARG A 547 18.00 9.92 24.29
CA ARG A 547 18.88 10.13 23.13
C ARG A 547 18.25 9.59 21.85
N ILE A 548 17.64 8.42 21.89
CA ILE A 548 16.97 7.81 20.74
C ILE A 548 15.84 8.73 20.29
N GLU A 549 15.05 9.29 21.20
CA GLU A 549 14.00 10.25 20.86
C GLU A 549 14.57 11.49 20.15
N ARG A 550 15.62 12.10 20.69
CA ARG A 550 16.25 13.29 20.09
C ARG A 550 16.92 12.99 18.75
N MET A 551 17.66 11.89 18.66
CA MET A 551 18.35 11.46 17.44
C MET A 551 17.35 10.98 16.38
N GLY A 552 16.21 10.41 16.77
CA GLY A 552 15.12 10.01 15.87
C GLY A 552 14.54 11.19 15.08
N ARG A 553 14.62 12.42 15.63
CA ARG A 553 14.27 13.65 14.91
C ARG A 553 15.23 13.99 13.77
N ALA A 554 16.34 13.26 13.60
CA ALA A 554 17.17 13.38 12.40
C ALA A 554 16.58 12.63 11.18
N GLY A 555 15.49 11.87 11.38
CA GLY A 555 14.88 11.03 10.35
C GLY A 555 15.79 9.90 9.88
N PRO A 556 16.44 9.11 10.78
CA PRO A 556 17.21 7.97 10.36
C PRO A 556 16.30 6.98 9.65
N GLY A 557 16.82 6.34 8.61
CA GLY A 557 16.01 5.38 7.88
C GLY A 557 15.80 4.06 8.62
N PHE A 558 16.71 3.70 9.53
CA PHE A 558 16.48 2.72 10.59
C PHE A 558 17.40 2.99 11.79
N VAL A 559 17.04 2.42 12.94
CA VAL A 559 17.93 2.30 14.10
C VAL A 559 18.25 0.84 14.35
N ALA A 560 19.50 0.54 14.66
CA ALA A 560 19.97 -0.81 14.96
C ALA A 560 20.24 -0.95 16.46
N VAL A 561 19.89 -2.10 17.02
CA VAL A 561 20.17 -2.43 18.43
C VAL A 561 21.02 -3.67 18.48
N THR A 562 22.20 -3.54 19.07
CA THR A 562 23.18 -4.63 19.15
C THR A 562 22.77 -5.71 20.15
N TRP A 563 23.33 -6.91 19.93
CA TRP A 563 23.08 -8.10 20.72
C TRP A 563 24.38 -8.54 21.40
N GLY A 564 24.35 -8.71 22.73
CA GLY A 564 25.51 -9.10 23.52
C GLY A 564 25.96 -10.54 23.26
N ALA A 565 27.27 -10.78 23.40
CA ALA A 565 27.87 -12.11 23.20
C ALA A 565 27.14 -13.20 24.00
N GLY A 566 26.87 -14.35 23.35
CA GLY A 566 26.16 -15.48 23.95
C GLY A 566 24.72 -15.21 24.40
N GLY A 567 24.09 -14.12 23.94
CA GLY A 567 22.73 -13.78 24.37
C GLY A 567 22.62 -13.05 25.70
N ALA A 568 23.73 -12.55 26.26
CA ALA A 568 23.75 -11.88 27.56
C ALA A 568 22.80 -10.68 27.69
N THR A 569 22.43 -10.05 26.58
CA THR A 569 21.48 -8.93 26.55
C THR A 569 20.23 -9.23 25.70
N ALA A 570 19.94 -10.49 25.41
CA ALA A 570 18.86 -10.92 24.53
C ALA A 570 17.53 -10.23 24.84
N GLN A 571 17.09 -10.35 26.09
CA GLN A 571 15.83 -9.77 26.56
C GLN A 571 15.83 -8.24 26.42
N ARG A 572 16.87 -7.56 26.93
CA ARG A 572 17.00 -6.09 26.82
C ARG A 572 17.06 -5.58 25.38
N THR A 573 17.59 -6.39 24.47
CA THR A 573 17.66 -6.05 23.04
C THR A 573 16.25 -6.06 22.45
N VAL A 574 15.47 -7.12 22.71
CA VAL A 574 14.07 -7.22 22.26
C VAL A 574 13.22 -6.10 22.85
N GLU A 575 13.37 -5.80 24.14
CA GLU A 575 12.65 -4.71 24.83
C GLU A 575 12.98 -3.34 24.23
N LEU A 576 14.28 -3.04 24.04
CA LEU A 576 14.72 -1.78 23.44
C LEU A 576 14.27 -1.66 21.97
N CYS A 577 14.27 -2.76 21.22
CA CYS A 577 13.73 -2.78 19.86
C CYS A 577 12.21 -2.53 19.83
N GLY A 578 11.47 -3.15 20.74
CA GLY A 578 10.03 -2.91 20.89
C GLY A 578 9.72 -1.46 21.25
N ALA A 579 10.53 -0.83 22.11
CA ALA A 579 10.41 0.60 22.41
C ALA A 579 10.73 1.47 21.19
N CYS A 580 11.79 1.16 20.42
CA CYS A 580 12.10 1.85 19.16
C CYS A 580 10.94 1.79 18.17
N GLN A 581 10.34 0.62 17.98
CA GLN A 581 9.24 0.40 17.05
C GLN A 581 7.92 1.01 17.54
N GLY A 582 7.52 0.70 18.79
CA GLY A 582 6.19 1.01 19.32
C GLY A 582 6.07 2.37 20.02
N VAL A 583 7.14 2.88 20.63
CA VAL A 583 7.13 4.16 21.37
C VAL A 583 7.69 5.29 20.51
N PHE A 584 8.84 5.07 19.86
CA PHE A 584 9.51 6.13 19.10
C PHE A 584 9.15 6.16 17.61
N GLY A 585 8.43 5.14 17.12
CA GLY A 585 8.03 5.05 15.71
C GLY A 585 9.21 4.94 14.73
N LEU A 586 10.33 4.38 15.18
CA LEU A 586 11.55 4.21 14.39
C LEU A 586 11.62 2.79 13.82
N ASP A 587 11.86 2.68 12.51
CA ASP A 587 12.10 1.39 11.90
C ASP A 587 13.36 0.76 12.51
N THR A 588 13.24 -0.48 12.98
CA THR A 588 14.23 -1.08 13.88
C THR A 588 14.87 -2.33 13.28
N LEU A 589 16.21 -2.36 13.33
CA LEU A 589 17.07 -3.49 12.98
C LEU A 589 17.58 -4.18 14.25
N MET A 590 17.05 -5.35 14.57
CA MET A 590 17.50 -6.11 15.74
C MET A 590 18.67 -7.02 15.38
N HIS A 591 19.79 -6.89 16.09
CA HIS A 591 20.90 -7.83 15.93
C HIS A 591 20.52 -9.17 16.56
N VAL A 592 20.92 -10.28 15.93
CA VAL A 592 20.77 -11.63 16.48
C VAL A 592 22.05 -12.40 16.19
N THR A 593 22.70 -12.87 17.25
CA THR A 593 23.83 -13.80 17.11
C THR A 593 23.33 -15.24 17.24
N CYS A 594 24.10 -16.22 16.76
CA CYS A 594 23.63 -17.62 16.71
C CYS A 594 24.52 -18.62 17.46
N THR A 595 25.70 -18.19 17.94
CA THR A 595 26.65 -19.05 18.67
C THR A 595 26.60 -18.82 20.18
N ASN A 596 27.11 -19.79 20.95
CA ASN A 596 27.21 -19.74 22.42
C ASN A 596 25.87 -19.59 23.17
N MET A 597 24.75 -19.99 22.55
CA MET A 597 23.42 -19.98 23.16
C MET A 597 22.57 -21.15 22.66
N ASP A 598 21.55 -21.52 23.44
CA ASP A 598 20.62 -22.58 23.04
C ASP A 598 19.64 -22.06 21.99
N ARG A 599 19.23 -22.92 21.04
CA ARG A 599 18.29 -22.56 19.96
C ARG A 599 16.99 -21.94 20.48
N ALA A 600 16.49 -22.39 21.63
CA ALA A 600 15.28 -21.85 22.25
C ALA A 600 15.37 -20.34 22.54
N MET A 601 16.57 -19.81 22.82
CA MET A 601 16.77 -18.38 23.01
C MET A 601 16.60 -17.59 21.70
N VAL A 602 17.12 -18.13 20.60
CA VAL A 602 16.92 -17.56 19.26
C VAL A 602 15.44 -17.61 18.90
N ASP A 603 14.75 -18.72 19.17
CA ASP A 603 13.31 -18.85 18.92
C ASP A 603 12.49 -17.83 19.71
N ALA A 604 12.79 -17.67 21.00
CA ALA A 604 12.14 -16.69 21.86
C ALA A 604 12.39 -15.25 21.37
N ALA A 605 13.62 -14.93 20.94
CA ALA A 605 13.96 -13.61 20.44
C ALA A 605 13.28 -13.30 19.10
N LEU A 606 13.24 -14.26 18.16
CA LEU A 606 12.55 -14.09 16.88
C LEU A 606 11.03 -13.97 17.06
N ALA A 607 10.45 -14.75 17.97
CA ALA A 607 9.04 -14.61 18.34
C ALA A 607 8.77 -13.24 18.98
N GLY A 608 9.59 -12.82 19.94
CA GLY A 608 9.48 -11.52 20.59
C GLY A 608 9.61 -10.34 19.62
N ALA A 609 10.57 -10.40 18.69
CA ALA A 609 10.72 -9.41 17.63
C ALA A 609 9.47 -9.31 16.75
N LYS A 610 8.92 -10.45 16.33
CA LYS A 610 7.69 -10.50 15.54
C LYS A 610 6.49 -9.91 16.30
N THR A 611 6.33 -10.26 17.57
CA THR A 611 5.26 -9.70 18.42
C THR A 611 5.43 -8.19 18.60
N ALA A 612 6.66 -7.71 18.75
CA ALA A 612 6.98 -6.28 18.87
C ALA A 612 6.89 -5.52 17.53
N GLY A 613 6.50 -6.17 16.43
CA GLY A 613 6.38 -5.56 15.11
C GLY A 613 7.70 -5.31 14.39
N VAL A 614 8.83 -5.78 14.93
CA VAL A 614 10.16 -5.66 14.31
C VAL A 614 10.21 -6.49 13.04
N ARG A 615 10.63 -5.87 11.93
CA ARG A 615 10.73 -6.54 10.63
C ARG A 615 12.15 -6.73 10.13
N ASN A 616 13.14 -6.08 10.73
CA ASN A 616 14.51 -6.14 10.25
C ASN A 616 15.41 -6.84 11.27
N LEU A 617 16.19 -7.81 10.80
CA LEU A 617 17.14 -8.57 11.61
C LEU A 617 18.54 -8.46 11.01
N LEU A 618 19.57 -8.30 11.85
CA LEU A 618 20.96 -8.48 11.44
C LEU A 618 21.45 -9.84 11.96
N ALA A 619 21.56 -10.81 11.05
CA ALA A 619 21.98 -12.17 11.38
C ALA A 619 23.52 -12.25 11.47
N LEU A 620 24.00 -12.57 12.67
CA LEU A 620 25.41 -12.57 13.02
C LEU A 620 25.82 -13.92 13.60
N ARG A 621 27.12 -14.24 13.52
CA ARG A 621 27.68 -15.41 14.22
C ARG A 621 27.74 -15.15 15.73
N GLY A 622 28.29 -14.00 16.11
CA GLY A 622 28.69 -13.68 17.49
C GLY A 622 30.16 -13.98 17.74
N ASP A 623 30.72 -13.25 18.70
CA ASP A 623 32.08 -13.44 19.20
C ASP A 623 32.13 -14.48 20.34
N ALA A 624 33.32 -15.03 20.60
CA ALA A 624 33.53 -15.89 21.77
C ALA A 624 33.31 -15.11 23.09
N PRO A 625 32.82 -15.76 24.16
CA PRO A 625 32.68 -15.13 25.47
C PRO A 625 34.04 -14.64 25.98
N ARG A 626 34.07 -13.51 26.71
CA ARG A 626 35.32 -12.98 27.25
C ARG A 626 35.89 -13.91 28.32
N GLY A 627 37.05 -14.51 28.03
CA GLY A 627 37.86 -15.26 29.00
C GLY A 627 38.02 -16.75 28.72
N ASP A 628 37.23 -17.32 27.81
CA ASP A 628 37.38 -18.71 27.38
C ASP A 628 38.01 -18.76 25.98
N GLU A 629 39.16 -19.45 25.87
CA GLU A 629 39.85 -19.69 24.57
C GLU A 629 39.12 -20.72 23.69
N TYR A 630 38.03 -21.35 24.17
CA TYR A 630 37.37 -22.44 23.49
C TYR A 630 35.95 -22.14 23.01
N TRP A 631 35.84 -22.13 21.67
CA TRP A 631 34.61 -22.22 20.88
C TRP A 631 33.93 -23.58 21.10
N ALA A 632 32.63 -23.60 21.37
CA ALA A 632 31.83 -24.83 21.37
C ALA A 632 30.43 -24.58 20.81
N ALA A 633 30.13 -25.16 19.65
CA ALA A 633 28.75 -25.32 19.21
C ALA A 633 28.01 -26.21 20.22
N ARG A 634 26.96 -25.69 20.85
CA ARG A 634 26.09 -26.50 21.71
C ARG A 634 25.27 -27.47 20.85
N ASP A 635 24.94 -28.64 21.40
CA ASP A 635 24.21 -29.70 20.69
C ASP A 635 22.92 -29.17 20.03
N GLY A 636 22.80 -29.38 18.71
CA GLY A 636 21.69 -28.88 17.88
C GLY A 636 21.77 -27.41 17.43
N GLY A 637 22.89 -26.71 17.67
CA GLY A 637 23.04 -25.27 17.46
C GLY A 637 23.65 -24.82 16.12
N PHE A 638 23.54 -23.52 15.86
CA PHE A 638 24.12 -22.81 14.71
C PHE A 638 25.65 -22.67 14.83
N ARG A 639 26.38 -22.83 13.72
CA ARG A 639 27.85 -22.68 13.69
C ARG A 639 28.28 -21.37 13.06
N HIS A 640 27.54 -20.94 12.04
CA HIS A 640 27.84 -19.75 11.25
C HIS A 640 26.59 -18.88 11.08
N ALA A 641 26.78 -17.60 10.73
CA ALA A 641 25.66 -16.70 10.47
C ALA A 641 24.73 -17.22 9.35
N ILE A 642 25.27 -17.94 8.35
CA ILE A 642 24.48 -18.56 7.28
C ILE A 642 23.45 -19.57 7.83
N ASP A 643 23.76 -20.29 8.90
CA ASP A 643 22.82 -21.25 9.49
C ASP A 643 21.62 -20.51 10.08
N LEU A 644 21.86 -19.35 10.70
CA LEU A 644 20.80 -18.48 11.21
C LEU A 644 19.96 -17.88 10.08
N VAL A 645 20.57 -17.43 8.99
CA VAL A 645 19.84 -16.94 7.80
C VAL A 645 18.91 -18.03 7.25
N LYS A 646 19.44 -19.23 6.99
CA LYS A 646 18.67 -20.39 6.52
C LYS A 646 17.53 -20.73 7.49
N TYR A 647 17.81 -20.66 8.78
CA TYR A 647 16.83 -20.97 9.82
C TYR A 647 15.68 -19.97 9.87
N ILE A 648 15.99 -18.66 9.86
CA ILE A 648 14.98 -17.60 9.85
C ILE A 648 14.13 -17.72 8.59
N ARG A 649 14.75 -17.93 7.42
CA ARG A 649 14.02 -18.13 6.16
C ARG A 649 13.12 -19.35 6.19
N ALA A 650 13.58 -20.49 6.71
CA ALA A 650 12.77 -21.69 6.83
C ALA A 650 11.58 -21.51 7.79
N SER A 651 11.77 -20.74 8.87
CA SER A 651 10.79 -20.62 9.97
C SER A 651 9.78 -19.48 9.76
N TYR A 652 10.23 -18.37 9.15
CA TYR A 652 9.46 -17.12 9.02
C TYR A 652 9.29 -16.66 7.56
N GLY A 653 9.87 -17.34 6.58
CA GLY A 653 9.82 -16.95 5.16
C GLY A 653 10.36 -15.54 4.93
N ASP A 654 9.57 -14.72 4.24
CA ASP A 654 9.91 -13.32 3.91
C ASP A 654 9.32 -12.31 4.90
N TYR A 655 8.89 -12.77 6.10
CA TYR A 655 8.41 -11.86 7.13
C TYR A 655 9.51 -10.88 7.58
N PHE A 656 10.73 -11.39 7.82
CA PHE A 656 11.88 -10.58 8.22
C PHE A 656 12.71 -10.17 7.00
N CYS A 657 13.14 -8.91 6.96
CA CYS A 657 14.29 -8.46 6.18
C CYS A 657 15.56 -8.86 6.94
N ILE A 658 16.51 -9.54 6.29
CA ILE A 658 17.70 -10.11 6.93
C ILE A 658 18.96 -9.44 6.39
N GLY A 659 19.61 -8.63 7.21
CA GLY A 659 20.97 -8.16 6.96
C GLY A 659 22.02 -9.20 7.39
N VAL A 660 23.20 -9.14 6.78
CA VAL A 660 24.40 -9.84 7.25
C VAL A 660 25.61 -8.92 7.31
N ALA A 661 26.60 -9.25 8.15
CA ALA A 661 27.86 -8.50 8.19
C ALA A 661 28.78 -8.84 7.01
N GLY A 662 29.47 -7.83 6.48
CA GLY A 662 30.56 -7.95 5.50
C GLY A 662 31.82 -7.22 5.96
N TYR A 663 33.01 -7.69 5.55
CA TYR A 663 34.30 -7.19 6.06
C TYR A 663 35.16 -6.70 4.89
N PRO A 664 35.27 -5.37 4.66
CA PRO A 664 36.02 -4.84 3.52
C PRO A 664 37.49 -5.27 3.44
N GLU A 665 38.12 -5.46 4.59
CA GLU A 665 39.52 -5.89 4.74
C GLU A 665 39.67 -7.38 5.09
N GLY A 666 38.56 -8.14 5.04
CA GLY A 666 38.47 -9.53 5.47
C GLY A 666 38.22 -9.68 6.98
N HIS A 667 37.57 -10.79 7.36
CA HIS A 667 37.39 -11.15 8.76
C HIS A 667 38.73 -11.53 9.41
N SER A 668 38.97 -11.11 10.66
CA SER A 668 40.26 -11.34 11.37
C SER A 668 40.62 -12.83 11.56
N GLU A 669 39.62 -13.70 11.65
CA GLU A 669 39.79 -15.16 11.71
C GLU A 669 39.92 -15.84 10.33
N SER A 670 39.74 -15.10 9.23
CA SER A 670 39.91 -15.66 7.88
C SER A 670 41.34 -15.45 7.40
N ALA A 671 42.03 -16.54 7.07
CA ALA A 671 43.37 -16.48 6.48
C ALA A 671 43.36 -16.03 5.00
N ASP A 672 42.21 -16.07 4.34
CA ASP A 672 42.03 -15.75 2.93
C ASP A 672 40.82 -14.82 2.72
N GLN A 673 41.08 -13.63 2.17
CA GLN A 673 40.04 -12.65 1.87
C GLN A 673 39.13 -13.08 0.72
N ASP A 674 39.62 -13.85 -0.25
CA ASP A 674 38.78 -14.37 -1.33
C ASP A 674 37.80 -15.42 -0.79
N GLN A 675 38.23 -16.23 0.17
CA GLN A 675 37.37 -17.18 0.87
C GLN A 675 36.33 -16.48 1.76
N ASP A 676 36.68 -15.38 2.42
CA ASP A 676 35.73 -14.57 3.21
C ASP A 676 34.62 -13.97 2.34
N LEU A 677 34.99 -13.49 1.13
CA LEU A 677 34.03 -13.04 0.13
C LEU A 677 33.11 -14.16 -0.37
N GLU A 678 33.63 -15.37 -0.52
CA GLU A 678 32.82 -16.53 -0.90
C GLU A 678 31.77 -16.85 0.16
N TYR A 679 32.14 -16.84 1.45
CA TYR A 679 31.18 -17.02 2.54
C TYR A 679 30.16 -15.88 2.61
N LEU A 680 30.54 -14.64 2.25
CA LEU A 680 29.57 -13.56 2.09
C LEU A 680 28.58 -13.85 0.96
N ARG A 681 29.04 -14.34 -0.19
CA ARG A 681 28.17 -14.76 -1.29
C ARG A 681 27.19 -15.84 -0.85
N GLU A 682 27.68 -16.87 -0.17
CA GLU A 682 26.83 -17.97 0.34
C GLU A 682 25.77 -17.48 1.34
N LYS A 683 26.10 -16.51 2.21
CA LYS A 683 25.12 -15.90 3.12
C LYS A 683 24.02 -15.15 2.37
N VAL A 684 24.38 -14.45 1.29
CA VAL A 684 23.43 -13.72 0.43
C VAL A 684 22.56 -14.72 -0.33
N GLU A 685 23.13 -15.76 -0.93
CA GLU A 685 22.41 -16.84 -1.61
C GLU A 685 21.47 -17.60 -0.67
N ALA A 686 21.82 -17.73 0.62
CA ALA A 686 20.96 -18.31 1.64
C ALA A 686 19.72 -17.45 1.97
N GLY A 687 19.67 -16.20 1.48
CA GLY A 687 18.53 -15.31 1.59
C GLY A 687 18.76 -14.06 2.43
N ALA A 688 19.99 -13.54 2.54
CA ALA A 688 20.20 -12.21 3.11
C ALA A 688 19.79 -11.12 2.10
N ASP A 689 19.15 -10.06 2.56
CA ASP A 689 18.59 -8.97 1.75
C ASP A 689 19.53 -7.77 1.60
N PHE A 690 20.48 -7.59 2.53
CA PHE A 690 21.48 -6.53 2.47
C PHE A 690 22.72 -6.87 3.30
N VAL A 691 23.80 -6.13 3.06
CA VAL A 691 25.06 -6.26 3.80
C VAL A 691 25.34 -4.97 4.55
N VAL A 692 25.65 -5.07 5.84
CA VAL A 692 26.25 -3.98 6.62
C VAL A 692 27.74 -4.25 6.71
N SER A 693 28.57 -3.33 6.22
CA SER A 693 30.01 -3.49 6.32
C SER A 693 30.49 -3.25 7.74
N GLN A 694 31.61 -3.88 8.10
CA GLN A 694 32.47 -3.41 9.18
C GLN A 694 32.91 -1.96 8.90
N LEU A 695 33.42 -1.29 9.95
CA LEU A 695 33.88 0.09 9.90
C LEU A 695 34.81 0.38 8.72
N VAL A 696 34.61 1.52 8.07
CA VAL A 696 35.41 2.01 6.95
C VAL A 696 36.21 3.24 7.39
N TYR A 697 37.52 3.22 7.15
CA TYR A 697 38.40 4.38 7.30
C TYR A 697 39.15 4.74 6.00
N ASP A 698 39.15 3.84 5.02
CA ASP A 698 39.69 4.05 3.69
C ASP A 698 38.61 3.75 2.63
N VAL A 699 38.21 4.78 1.89
CA VAL A 699 37.15 4.68 0.86
C VAL A 699 37.60 3.85 -0.32
N ASP A 700 38.88 3.89 -0.68
CA ASP A 700 39.40 3.20 -1.86
C ASP A 700 39.42 1.68 -1.62
N VAL A 701 39.75 1.27 -0.39
CA VAL A 701 39.62 -0.12 0.06
C VAL A 701 38.15 -0.59 0.02
N PHE A 702 37.22 0.22 0.54
CA PHE A 702 35.79 -0.12 0.50
C PHE A 702 35.25 -0.25 -0.92
N VAL A 703 35.60 0.68 -1.81
CA VAL A 703 35.16 0.67 -3.21
C VAL A 703 35.74 -0.53 -3.97
N ALA A 704 37.02 -0.85 -3.74
CA ALA A 704 37.65 -2.03 -4.32
C ALA A 704 36.98 -3.33 -3.85
N TRP A 705 36.67 -3.43 -2.56
CA TRP A 705 35.92 -4.56 -2.00
C TRP A 705 34.49 -4.65 -2.56
N ARG A 706 33.76 -3.53 -2.62
CA ARG A 706 32.43 -3.47 -3.24
C ARG A 706 32.44 -3.94 -4.68
N ARG A 707 33.46 -3.56 -5.48
CA ARG A 707 33.65 -4.07 -6.84
C ARG A 707 33.84 -5.59 -6.85
N ARG A 708 34.71 -6.14 -5.99
CA ARG A 708 34.93 -7.59 -5.86
C ARG A 708 33.67 -8.34 -5.43
N CYS A 709 32.82 -7.75 -4.59
CA CYS A 709 31.50 -8.30 -4.24
C CYS A 709 30.60 -8.40 -5.47
N ARG A 710 30.51 -7.31 -6.26
CA ARG A 710 29.69 -7.27 -7.48
C ARG A 710 30.18 -8.27 -8.54
N GLU A 711 31.49 -8.40 -8.72
CA GLU A 711 32.11 -9.40 -9.62
C GLU A 711 31.77 -10.85 -9.24
N ARG A 712 31.49 -11.11 -7.95
CA ARG A 712 31.07 -12.42 -7.43
C ARG A 712 29.55 -12.60 -7.37
N GLY A 713 28.77 -11.71 -7.97
CA GLY A 713 27.31 -11.84 -8.05
C GLY A 713 26.57 -11.43 -6.77
N ILE A 714 27.23 -10.79 -5.81
CA ILE A 714 26.55 -10.18 -4.66
C ILE A 714 25.86 -8.90 -5.15
N THR A 715 24.56 -8.95 -5.39
CA THR A 715 23.78 -7.81 -5.93
C THR A 715 23.04 -6.99 -4.88
N VAL A 716 22.87 -7.54 -3.68
CA VAL A 716 22.15 -6.86 -2.58
C VAL A 716 22.80 -5.52 -2.19
N PRO A 717 22.05 -4.57 -1.62
CA PRO A 717 22.58 -3.32 -1.11
C PRO A 717 23.71 -3.54 -0.10
N ILE A 718 24.76 -2.72 -0.18
CA ILE A 718 25.90 -2.75 0.75
C ILE A 718 25.98 -1.39 1.45
N VAL A 719 25.69 -1.38 2.75
CA VAL A 719 25.69 -0.21 3.62
C VAL A 719 27.07 -0.04 4.25
N ALA A 720 27.65 1.16 4.14
CA ALA A 720 28.97 1.45 4.70
C ALA A 720 28.89 1.76 6.20
N GLY A 721 29.55 0.96 7.03
CA GLY A 721 29.71 1.21 8.46
C GLY A 721 30.71 2.33 8.73
N VAL A 722 30.31 3.36 9.48
CA VAL A 722 31.16 4.50 9.84
C VAL A 722 31.03 4.78 11.33
N LEU A 723 32.18 4.91 12.00
CA LEU A 723 32.26 5.34 13.38
C LEU A 723 32.95 6.70 13.47
N PRO A 724 32.21 7.77 13.83
CA PRO A 724 32.83 9.04 14.22
C PRO A 724 33.70 8.85 15.48
N VAL A 725 34.98 9.22 15.40
CA VAL A 725 35.91 9.07 16.53
C VAL A 725 35.54 10.05 17.65
N GLN A 726 35.30 9.52 18.86
CA GLN A 726 34.84 10.32 20.01
C GLN A 726 35.82 10.35 21.19
N SER A 727 36.72 9.37 21.25
CA SER A 727 37.75 9.22 22.28
C SER A 727 38.93 8.43 21.72
N TYR A 728 40.15 8.88 21.99
CA TYR A 728 41.37 8.26 21.48
C TYR A 728 41.54 6.81 21.98
N GLN A 729 41.36 6.58 23.29
CA GLN A 729 41.53 5.25 23.88
C GLN A 729 40.47 4.26 23.39
N SER A 730 39.20 4.67 23.36
CA SER A 730 38.11 3.83 22.85
C SER A 730 38.31 3.47 21.39
N PHE A 731 38.79 4.42 20.58
CA PHE A 731 39.12 4.19 19.17
C PHE A 731 40.26 3.18 19.01
N CYS A 732 41.40 3.36 19.70
CA CYS A 732 42.53 2.43 19.62
C CYS A 732 42.13 1.00 20.00
N ARG A 733 41.32 0.86 21.06
CA ARG A 733 40.81 -0.44 21.50
C ARG A 733 39.90 -1.08 20.45
N LEU A 734 39.05 -0.30 19.80
CA LEU A 734 38.15 -0.82 18.78
C LEU A 734 38.90 -1.26 17.53
N VAL A 735 39.85 -0.45 17.05
CA VAL A 735 40.72 -0.79 15.91
C VAL A 735 41.49 -2.08 16.16
N HIS A 736 42.02 -2.25 17.38
CA HIS A 736 42.70 -3.50 17.75
C HIS A 736 41.74 -4.71 17.77
N LEU A 737 40.51 -4.53 18.23
CA LEU A 737 39.51 -5.61 18.31
C LEU A 737 38.98 -6.01 16.93
N THR A 738 38.72 -5.04 16.04
CA THR A 738 38.14 -5.30 14.72
C THR A 738 39.20 -5.63 13.66
N GLY A 739 40.46 -5.24 13.89
CA GLY A 739 41.54 -5.40 12.93
C GLY A 739 41.45 -4.46 11.72
N VAL A 740 40.59 -3.44 11.77
CA VAL A 740 40.38 -2.49 10.67
C VAL A 740 41.63 -1.63 10.42
N GLY A 741 41.98 -1.41 9.16
CA GLY A 741 43.06 -0.53 8.76
C GLY A 741 42.70 0.94 9.01
N VAL A 742 43.65 1.72 9.52
CA VAL A 742 43.51 3.17 9.71
C VAL A 742 44.60 3.86 8.90
N PRO A 743 44.26 4.81 7.99
CA PRO A 743 45.26 5.54 7.22
C PRO A 743 46.30 6.24 8.10
N ASP A 744 47.58 6.12 7.73
CA ASP A 744 48.70 6.64 8.53
C ASP A 744 48.60 8.15 8.80
N ASP A 745 48.11 8.93 7.84
CA ASP A 745 47.91 10.37 8.00
C ASP A 745 46.87 10.69 9.08
N PHE A 746 45.77 9.93 9.10
CA PHE A 746 44.74 10.10 10.13
C PHE A 746 45.25 9.64 11.49
N ARG A 747 45.99 8.53 11.55
CA ARG A 747 46.61 8.05 12.79
C ARG A 747 47.59 9.05 13.37
N ARG A 748 48.49 9.61 12.56
CA ARG A 748 49.42 10.68 12.97
C ARG A 748 48.68 11.92 13.51
N SER A 749 47.61 12.31 12.82
CA SER A 749 46.79 13.47 13.22
C SER A 749 46.09 13.23 14.56
N LEU A 750 45.57 12.02 14.79
CA LEU A 750 44.96 11.62 16.06
C LEU A 750 45.99 11.55 17.20
N ASP A 751 47.17 10.98 16.95
CA ASP A 751 48.25 10.88 17.94
C ASP A 751 48.71 12.26 18.44
N ALA A 752 48.76 13.26 17.55
CA ALA A 752 49.14 14.61 17.89
C ALA A 752 48.17 15.30 18.86
N VAL A 753 46.88 14.93 18.81
CA VAL A 753 45.82 15.52 19.66
C VAL A 753 45.35 14.59 20.78
N ARG A 754 46.00 13.43 20.97
CA ARG A 754 45.56 12.36 21.89
C ARG A 754 45.31 12.78 23.35
N ALA A 755 45.94 13.87 23.79
CA ALA A 755 45.80 14.42 25.15
C ALA A 755 44.66 15.46 25.29
N ASN A 756 43.98 15.82 24.20
CA ASN A 756 42.90 16.79 24.18
C ASN A 756 41.62 16.17 23.60
N ASP A 757 40.70 15.77 24.48
CA ASP A 757 39.45 15.09 24.12
C ASP A 757 38.57 15.90 23.15
N GLN A 758 38.55 17.23 23.29
CA GLN A 758 37.76 18.07 22.39
C GLN A 758 38.38 18.11 20.99
N ALA A 759 39.71 18.24 20.91
CA ALA A 759 40.44 18.20 19.63
C ALA A 759 40.32 16.83 18.94
N VAL A 760 40.30 15.73 19.71
CA VAL A 760 40.03 14.37 19.19
C VAL A 760 38.64 14.29 18.58
N LYS A 761 37.60 14.80 19.27
CA LYS A 761 36.23 14.82 18.75
C LYS A 761 36.11 15.67 17.49
N ASP A 762 36.70 16.86 17.48
CA ASP A 762 36.65 17.77 16.33
C ASP A 762 37.36 17.18 15.12
N LEU A 763 38.50 16.51 15.32
CA LEU A 763 39.19 15.77 14.26
C LEU A 763 38.36 14.57 13.78
N GLY A 764 37.71 13.84 14.71
CA GLY A 764 36.84 12.71 14.40
C GLY A 764 35.60 13.11 13.57
N VAL A 765 34.96 14.23 13.90
CA VAL A 765 33.84 14.79 13.11
C VAL A 765 34.30 15.13 11.70
N ARG A 766 35.39 15.92 11.57
CA ARG A 766 35.92 16.31 10.25
C ARG A 766 36.26 15.11 9.38
N HIS A 767 36.91 14.10 9.97
CA HIS A 767 37.25 12.87 9.26
C HIS A 767 36.00 12.10 8.81
N ALA A 768 35.01 11.92 9.69
CA ALA A 768 33.77 11.24 9.33
C ALA A 768 33.00 11.97 8.22
N VAL A 769 32.94 13.30 8.26
CA VAL A 769 32.32 14.11 7.21
C VAL A 769 33.04 13.96 5.87
N ASP A 770 34.37 14.04 5.85
CA ASP A 770 35.17 13.85 4.63
C ASP A 770 35.01 12.44 4.05
N LEU A 771 35.11 11.42 4.91
CA LEU A 771 34.89 10.02 4.55
C LEU A 771 33.53 9.80 3.90
N ILE A 772 32.45 10.32 4.52
CA ILE A 772 31.08 10.18 4.02
C ILE A 772 30.90 10.92 2.69
N ARG A 773 31.47 12.13 2.54
CA ARG A 773 31.45 12.85 1.25
C ARG A 773 32.15 12.08 0.15
N ARG A 774 33.30 11.44 0.46
CA ARG A 774 34.02 10.58 -0.48
C ARG A 774 33.23 9.32 -0.84
N LEU A 775 32.56 8.69 0.14
CA LEU A 775 31.65 7.55 -0.10
C LEU A 775 30.49 7.94 -1.03
N HIS A 776 29.83 9.07 -0.78
CA HIS A 776 28.80 9.61 -1.68
C HIS A 776 29.34 9.89 -3.09
N GLY A 777 30.54 10.48 -3.18
CA GLY A 777 31.23 10.71 -4.46
C GLY A 777 31.54 9.42 -5.24
N ALA A 778 31.70 8.29 -4.54
CA ALA A 778 31.87 6.97 -5.11
C ALA A 778 30.55 6.21 -5.36
N GLY A 779 29.40 6.87 -5.20
CA GLY A 779 28.07 6.30 -5.42
C GLY A 779 27.53 5.44 -4.28
N VAL A 780 28.10 5.57 -3.07
CA VAL A 780 27.66 4.84 -1.87
C VAL A 780 26.82 5.77 -1.01
N TRP A 781 25.50 5.71 -1.17
CA TRP A 781 24.55 6.64 -0.53
C TRP A 781 24.02 6.20 0.84
N ALA A 782 24.19 4.93 1.20
CA ALA A 782 23.74 4.37 2.47
C ALA A 782 24.89 4.25 3.47
N VAL A 783 24.80 4.98 4.58
CA VAL A 783 25.80 5.02 5.65
C VAL A 783 25.18 4.61 6.99
N HIS A 784 25.78 3.61 7.63
CA HIS A 784 25.40 3.15 8.96
C HIS A 784 26.35 3.73 10.00
N LEU A 785 25.84 4.60 10.88
CA LEU A 785 26.63 5.29 11.89
C LEU A 785 26.61 4.55 13.23
N THR A 786 27.76 4.04 13.64
CA THR A 786 27.93 3.46 14.97
C THR A 786 28.02 4.60 16.00
N THR A 787 27.00 4.75 16.84
CA THR A 787 26.88 5.94 17.71
C THR A 787 27.64 5.82 19.02
N LEU A 788 27.92 4.59 19.46
CA LEU A 788 28.38 4.25 20.82
C LEU A 788 27.46 4.82 21.91
N ASN A 789 26.15 4.93 21.63
CA ASN A 789 25.14 5.58 22.48
C ASN A 789 25.42 7.07 22.75
N LEU A 790 26.21 7.74 21.92
CA LEU A 790 26.57 9.15 22.04
C LEU A 790 25.96 9.98 20.91
N GLU A 791 25.33 11.09 21.28
CA GLU A 791 24.53 11.93 20.38
C GLU A 791 25.37 13.03 19.71
N THR A 792 26.16 13.76 20.49
CA THR A 792 26.76 15.04 20.06
C THR A 792 27.62 14.93 18.81
N THR A 793 28.48 13.91 18.73
CA THR A 793 29.40 13.72 17.59
C THR A 793 28.63 13.36 16.32
N VAL A 794 27.64 12.47 16.44
CA VAL A 794 26.82 11.99 15.31
C VAL A 794 25.97 13.13 14.75
N MET A 795 25.30 13.90 15.60
CA MET A 795 24.48 15.03 15.17
C MET A 795 25.30 16.16 14.54
N ARG A 796 26.54 16.38 15.01
CA ARG A 796 27.47 17.31 14.36
C ARG A 796 27.87 16.86 12.95
N VAL A 797 28.18 15.57 12.78
CA VAL A 797 28.48 15.00 11.44
C VAL A 797 27.30 15.22 10.48
N LEU A 798 26.07 14.92 10.92
CA LEU A 798 24.87 15.14 10.10
C LEU A 798 24.63 16.62 9.76
N GLY A 799 24.81 17.50 10.74
CA GLY A 799 24.69 18.95 10.54
C GLY A 799 25.68 19.48 9.50
N GLU A 800 26.94 19.03 9.53
CA GLU A 800 27.96 19.42 8.54
C GLU A 800 27.74 18.78 7.15
N LEU A 801 26.97 17.69 7.08
CA LEU A 801 26.50 17.07 5.83
C LEU A 801 25.20 17.71 5.30
N GLY A 802 24.65 18.73 5.98
CA GLY A 802 23.44 19.45 5.57
C GLY A 802 22.14 18.74 5.96
N GLN A 803 22.20 17.75 6.85
CA GLN A 803 21.05 16.97 7.33
C GLN A 803 20.69 17.47 8.74
N GLY A 804 19.79 18.45 8.82
CA GLY A 804 19.26 18.97 10.08
C GLY A 804 18.13 18.11 10.64
N PRO A 805 17.68 18.35 11.88
CA PRO A 805 16.53 17.64 12.46
C PRO A 805 15.28 17.86 11.60
N THR A 806 14.80 16.81 10.96
CA THR A 806 13.52 16.75 10.28
C THR A 806 12.43 16.38 11.30
N LYS A 807 11.32 17.15 11.36
CA LYS A 807 10.17 16.78 12.21
C LYS A 807 9.81 15.30 11.97
N PRO A 808 9.48 14.52 13.03
CA PRO A 808 9.31 13.08 12.94
C PRO A 808 8.35 12.67 11.82
N SER A 809 8.72 11.61 11.09
CA SER A 809 7.86 10.96 10.12
C SER A 809 6.59 10.45 10.81
N THR A 810 5.44 10.78 10.23
CA THR A 810 4.09 10.41 10.68
C THR A 810 3.77 8.92 10.49
N GLY A 811 4.72 8.03 10.77
CA GLY A 811 4.58 6.57 10.66
C GLY A 811 4.10 5.89 11.94
N ALA A 812 4.06 6.61 13.08
CA ALA A 812 3.32 6.14 14.23
C ALA A 812 1.83 6.23 13.90
N ALA A 813 1.17 5.07 13.82
CA ALA A 813 -0.27 4.97 13.84
C ALA A 813 -0.84 5.92 14.90
N ALA A 814 -1.95 6.57 14.57
CA ALA A 814 -2.80 7.22 15.53
C ALA A 814 -3.07 6.23 16.69
N GLY A 815 -2.51 6.49 17.87
CA GLY A 815 -2.57 5.52 18.96
C GLY A 815 -2.24 6.08 20.34
N THR A 816 -1.29 7.00 20.48
CA THR A 816 -0.93 7.54 21.82
C THR A 816 -1.75 8.77 22.16
N ALA A 817 -3.06 8.61 22.39
CA ALA A 817 -3.85 9.60 23.11
C ALA A 817 -3.83 9.24 24.60
N GLY A 818 -3.06 10.00 25.38
CA GLY A 818 -3.10 10.01 26.83
C GLY A 818 -2.84 11.44 27.33
N PRO A 819 -3.44 11.88 28.46
CA PRO A 819 -3.23 13.21 28.99
C PRO A 819 -1.74 13.42 29.30
N GLY A 820 -1.21 14.56 28.87
CA GLY A 820 0.21 14.85 28.88
C GLY A 820 0.85 14.76 30.28
N GLY A 821 1.99 14.09 30.37
CA GLY A 821 2.85 14.09 31.56
C GLY A 821 3.52 12.75 31.90
N ALA A 822 3.01 11.62 31.40
CA ALA A 822 3.55 10.29 31.71
C ALA A 822 3.63 9.39 30.47
N VAL A 823 4.53 9.72 29.54
CA VAL A 823 4.63 9.03 28.23
C VAL A 823 5.24 7.62 28.36
N ALA A 824 6.08 7.38 29.37
CA ALA A 824 6.75 6.09 29.54
C ALA A 824 5.84 4.98 30.13
N GLY A 825 4.83 5.34 30.92
CA GLY A 825 3.95 4.37 31.59
C GLY A 825 2.80 3.89 30.71
N GLY A 826 2.08 4.81 30.04
CA GLY A 826 0.81 4.51 29.36
C GLY A 826 0.92 3.65 28.10
N ALA A 827 2.09 3.62 27.46
CA ALA A 827 2.31 2.86 26.23
C ALA A 827 2.38 1.34 26.47
N VAL A 828 2.73 0.89 27.68
CA VAL A 828 2.91 -0.53 27.98
C VAL A 828 1.57 -1.28 28.07
N GLY A 829 0.50 -0.64 28.56
CA GLY A 829 -0.82 -1.24 28.63
C GLY A 829 -1.59 -1.24 27.30
N GLN A 830 -1.25 -0.34 26.38
CA GLN A 830 -1.86 -0.26 25.03
C GLN A 830 -1.34 -1.35 24.07
N LEU A 831 -0.27 -2.08 24.43
CA LEU A 831 0.28 -3.20 23.67
C LEU A 831 -0.64 -4.44 23.65
N ALA A 832 -1.66 -4.49 24.50
CA ALA A 832 -2.64 -5.57 24.56
C ALA A 832 -3.89 -5.33 23.68
N TRP A 833 -3.87 -4.28 22.86
CA TRP A 833 -5.02 -3.92 22.01
C TRP A 833 -4.93 -4.62 20.66
N ASP A 834 -6.04 -5.16 20.19
CA ASP A 834 -6.14 -5.80 18.87
C ASP A 834 -6.25 -4.75 17.73
N ASP A 835 -6.66 -3.51 18.04
CA ASP A 835 -6.82 -2.41 17.09
C ASP A 835 -6.58 -1.03 17.75
N PHE A 836 -6.01 -0.07 17.01
CA PHE A 836 -5.76 1.31 17.49
C PHE A 836 -6.75 2.33 16.91
N PRO A 837 -7.17 3.37 17.67
CA PRO A 837 -8.13 4.36 17.19
C PRO A 837 -7.59 5.24 16.06
N ASN A 838 -8.17 5.10 14.86
CA ASN A 838 -7.83 5.91 13.68
C ASN A 838 -8.80 7.08 13.51
N GLY A 839 -8.35 8.31 13.78
CA GLY A 839 -9.04 9.56 13.47
C GLY A 839 -10.02 10.07 14.55
N ARG A 840 -11.01 9.27 14.93
CA ARG A 840 -11.91 9.50 16.08
C ARG A 840 -11.88 8.29 17.02
N TRP A 841 -11.94 8.53 18.33
CA TRP A 841 -11.99 7.43 19.32
C TRP A 841 -13.30 6.65 19.17
N GLY A 842 -13.21 5.32 19.03
CA GLY A 842 -14.36 4.42 18.95
C GLY A 842 -14.97 4.11 20.32
N ASP A 843 -16.02 3.29 20.35
CA ASP A 843 -16.66 2.83 21.59
C ASP A 843 -15.65 2.05 22.45
N ALA A 844 -15.31 2.59 23.62
CA ALA A 844 -14.39 2.00 24.58
C ALA A 844 -14.84 0.64 25.13
N ARG A 845 -16.07 0.20 24.82
CA ARG A 845 -16.59 -1.15 25.13
C ARG A 845 -16.25 -2.18 24.06
N SER A 846 -15.59 -1.78 22.97
CA SER A 846 -15.14 -2.70 21.92
C SER A 846 -14.11 -3.70 22.49
N PRO A 847 -14.21 -5.01 22.17
CA PRO A 847 -13.22 -6.02 22.57
C PRO A 847 -11.79 -5.73 22.13
N ALA A 848 -11.60 -4.81 21.16
CA ALA A 848 -10.30 -4.36 20.69
C ALA A 848 -9.52 -3.53 21.73
N PHE A 849 -10.22 -2.93 22.72
CA PHE A 849 -9.59 -2.30 23.87
C PHE A 849 -9.30 -3.38 24.92
N GLY A 850 -8.02 -3.55 25.28
CA GLY A 850 -7.58 -4.53 26.27
C GLY A 850 -8.28 -4.37 27.62
N ASP A 851 -8.33 -5.43 28.43
CA ASP A 851 -8.92 -5.33 29.76
C ASP A 851 -8.18 -4.23 30.56
N GLY A 852 -8.93 -3.35 31.22
CA GLY A 852 -8.37 -2.17 31.89
C GLY A 852 -7.46 -2.46 33.09
N SER A 853 -6.87 -3.65 33.22
CA SER A 853 -5.86 -3.94 34.22
C SER A 853 -4.52 -3.28 33.85
N SER A 854 -4.16 -2.24 34.60
CA SER A 854 -2.85 -1.59 34.58
C SER A 854 -2.42 -1.03 33.21
N ALA A 855 -3.16 -0.03 32.70
CA ALA A 855 -2.80 0.69 31.47
C ALA A 855 -1.45 1.44 31.54
N TYR A 856 -0.95 1.74 32.75
CA TYR A 856 0.31 2.45 32.96
C TYR A 856 1.32 1.57 33.71
N GLY A 857 2.42 1.21 33.04
CA GLY A 857 3.49 0.39 33.59
C GLY A 857 4.13 0.98 34.86
N SER A 858 4.55 0.08 35.75
CA SER A 858 5.19 0.36 37.04
C SER A 858 6.65 0.79 36.87
N ALA A 859 6.90 2.11 36.89
CA ALA A 859 8.18 2.67 37.28
C ALA A 859 8.04 3.27 38.69
N ALA A 860 9.03 3.04 39.56
CA ALA A 860 9.03 3.60 40.91
C ALA A 860 9.30 5.11 40.86
N LEU A 861 8.46 5.91 41.54
CA LEU A 861 8.57 7.37 41.63
C LEU A 861 9.97 7.79 42.12
N HIS A 862 10.63 8.72 41.42
CA HIS A 862 11.92 9.27 41.87
C HIS A 862 11.71 10.52 42.72
N VAL A 863 11.91 10.40 44.03
CA VAL A 863 11.65 11.50 44.96
C VAL A 863 12.74 12.56 44.89
N ASP A 864 12.38 13.75 44.41
CA ASP A 864 13.25 14.92 44.44
C ASP A 864 13.28 15.53 45.85
N GLY A 865 14.48 15.73 46.40
CA GLY A 865 14.67 16.38 47.69
C GLY A 865 14.09 17.81 47.76
N ALA A 866 13.88 18.46 46.61
CA ALA A 866 13.22 19.76 46.51
C ALA A 866 11.73 19.73 46.86
N TRP A 867 11.09 18.56 46.91
CA TRP A 867 9.67 18.41 47.28
C TRP A 867 9.44 18.55 48.80
N GLY A 868 10.50 18.41 49.61
CA GLY A 868 10.45 18.55 51.06
C GLY A 868 9.61 17.47 51.77
N THR A 869 9.22 17.74 53.02
CA THR A 869 8.36 16.87 53.85
C THR A 869 7.07 17.61 54.19
N PRO A 870 6.04 17.58 53.33
CA PRO A 870 4.81 18.33 53.55
C PRO A 870 4.11 17.88 54.83
N THR A 871 3.65 18.83 55.64
CA THR A 871 2.88 18.58 56.86
C THR A 871 1.58 19.40 56.92
N SER A 872 1.36 20.25 55.92
CA SER A 872 0.17 21.10 55.79
C SER A 872 -0.17 21.33 54.31
N GLU A 873 -1.44 21.66 54.02
CA GLU A 873 -1.88 22.03 52.65
C GLU A 873 -1.06 23.20 52.09
N ALA A 874 -0.61 24.11 52.97
CA ALA A 874 0.22 25.25 52.58
C ALA A 874 1.59 24.83 52.04
N ASP A 875 2.14 23.71 52.50
CA ASP A 875 3.41 23.17 52.01
C ASP A 875 3.24 22.64 50.57
N ILE A 876 2.14 21.93 50.31
CA ILE A 876 1.77 21.44 48.98
C ILE A 876 1.52 22.63 48.03
N THR A 877 0.75 23.63 48.47
CA THR A 877 0.53 24.86 47.69
C THR A 877 1.83 25.55 47.31
N ARG A 878 2.78 25.68 48.24
CA ARG A 878 4.09 26.29 47.94
C ARG A 878 4.89 25.47 46.92
N LEU A 879 4.81 24.13 46.97
CA LEU A 879 5.47 23.25 46.01
C LEU A 879 4.94 23.47 44.59
N PHE A 880 3.63 23.43 44.41
CA PHE A 880 3.00 23.62 43.09
C PHE A 880 3.19 25.04 42.53
N VAL A 881 3.06 26.08 43.36
CA VAL A 881 3.36 27.46 42.96
C VAL A 881 4.85 27.62 42.60
N GLY A 882 5.74 26.96 43.35
CA GLY A 882 7.17 26.93 43.09
C GLY A 882 7.51 26.30 41.75
N TYR A 883 6.88 25.17 41.42
CA TYR A 883 7.06 24.48 40.14
C TYR A 883 6.67 25.35 38.94
N VAL A 884 5.46 25.91 38.95
CA VAL A 884 4.97 26.72 37.81
C VAL A 884 5.80 27.99 37.61
N ARG A 885 6.36 28.56 38.68
CA ARG A 885 7.27 29.71 38.62
C ARG A 885 8.70 29.33 38.21
N GLY A 886 9.02 28.04 38.14
CA GLY A 886 10.35 27.52 37.82
C GLY A 886 11.32 27.50 39.00
N GLY A 887 10.84 27.68 40.23
CA GLY A 887 11.63 27.53 41.46
C GLY A 887 11.80 26.07 41.90
N VAL A 888 10.95 25.17 41.42
CA VAL A 888 11.05 23.71 41.60
C VAL A 888 11.09 23.08 40.21
N LYS A 889 11.95 22.07 40.00
CA LYS A 889 12.21 21.49 38.68
C LYS A 889 11.18 20.47 38.22
N SER A 890 10.52 19.79 39.16
CA SER A 890 9.59 18.70 38.91
C SER A 890 8.48 18.65 39.96
N LEU A 891 7.41 17.95 39.66
CA LEU A 891 6.38 17.51 40.62
C LEU A 891 6.26 15.98 40.57
N PRO A 892 5.62 15.34 41.56
CA PRO A 892 5.36 13.89 41.51
C PRO A 892 4.63 13.44 40.23
N TRP A 893 3.77 14.30 39.65
CA TRP A 893 3.04 14.03 38.40
C TRP A 893 3.72 14.60 37.15
N SER A 894 4.92 15.18 37.28
CA SER A 894 5.65 15.82 36.19
C SER A 894 7.15 15.70 36.44
N GLU A 895 7.69 14.50 36.19
CA GLU A 895 9.12 14.17 36.33
C GLU A 895 9.95 14.61 35.10
N ASP A 896 9.30 14.84 33.94
CA ASP A 896 9.91 15.10 32.65
C ASP A 896 10.18 16.61 32.37
N GLY A 897 11.38 17.09 32.74
CA GLY A 897 11.97 18.31 32.16
C GLY A 897 11.26 19.65 32.44
N PRO A 898 11.73 20.77 31.84
CA PRO A 898 11.11 22.08 32.05
C PRO A 898 9.70 22.15 31.44
N LEU A 899 8.83 22.99 32.01
CA LEU A 899 7.51 23.30 31.44
C LEU A 899 7.59 23.55 29.92
N ARG A 900 6.67 22.93 29.17
CA ARG A 900 6.59 23.09 27.71
C ARG A 900 6.43 24.55 27.32
N ALA A 901 6.88 24.89 26.11
CA ALA A 901 6.82 26.25 25.59
C ALA A 901 5.40 26.83 25.61
N GLU A 902 4.37 26.01 25.36
CA GLU A 902 2.96 26.41 25.41
C GLU A 902 2.52 26.93 26.79
N THR A 903 3.10 26.42 27.87
CA THR A 903 2.74 26.82 29.25
C THR A 903 3.22 28.23 29.57
N ALA A 904 4.19 28.78 28.82
CA ALA A 904 4.76 30.09 29.08
C ALA A 904 3.69 31.21 29.13
N GLY A 905 2.67 31.12 28.26
CA GLY A 905 1.59 32.10 28.18
C GLY A 905 0.59 32.09 29.34
N ILE A 906 0.54 31.00 30.12
CA ILE A 906 -0.46 30.78 31.18
C ILE A 906 0.14 30.59 32.58
N ARG A 907 1.47 30.74 32.71
CA ARG A 907 2.20 30.54 33.98
C ARG A 907 1.68 31.40 35.13
N ALA A 908 1.35 32.67 34.88
CA ALA A 908 0.90 33.58 35.93
C ALA A 908 -0.47 33.17 36.49
N GLN A 909 -1.36 32.75 35.60
CA GLN A 909 -2.70 32.27 35.92
C GLN A 909 -2.62 30.94 36.67
N LEU A 910 -1.83 29.98 36.18
CA LEU A 910 -1.59 28.72 36.88
C LEU A 910 -1.01 28.93 38.29
N ALA A 911 -0.06 29.86 38.46
CA ALA A 911 0.50 30.17 39.78
C ALA A 911 -0.56 30.77 40.73
N ARG A 912 -1.52 31.54 40.21
CA ARG A 912 -2.63 32.08 41.00
C ARG A 912 -3.63 30.99 41.38
N VAL A 913 -4.01 30.14 40.44
CA VAL A 913 -4.91 28.99 40.68
C VAL A 913 -4.33 28.05 41.73
N ASN A 914 -3.03 27.72 41.64
CA ASN A 914 -2.33 26.94 42.66
C ASN A 914 -2.33 27.63 44.02
N ALA A 915 -2.13 28.96 44.07
CA ALA A 915 -2.14 29.71 45.34
C ALA A 915 -3.52 29.73 46.02
N LEU A 916 -4.61 29.53 45.27
CA LEU A 916 -5.97 29.38 45.79
C LEU A 916 -6.26 27.95 46.31
N GLY A 917 -5.33 27.01 46.16
CA GLY A 917 -5.46 25.63 46.62
C GLY A 917 -5.95 24.64 45.56
N PHE A 918 -6.01 25.05 44.29
CA PHE A 918 -6.26 24.15 43.15
C PHE A 918 -4.93 23.68 42.58
N TRP A 919 -4.45 22.50 42.98
CA TRP A 919 -3.10 22.05 42.65
C TRP A 919 -3.04 21.44 41.24
N THR A 920 -2.56 22.21 40.26
CA THR A 920 -2.61 21.87 38.82
C THR A 920 -1.57 20.82 38.44
N VAL A 921 -2.01 19.75 37.76
CA VAL A 921 -1.15 18.66 37.26
C VAL A 921 -1.03 18.61 35.74
N ALA A 922 -2.03 19.12 35.01
CA ALA A 922 -1.97 19.27 33.56
C ALA A 922 -2.69 20.55 33.12
N SER A 923 -2.24 21.15 32.02
CA SER A 923 -2.88 22.34 31.44
C SER A 923 -2.46 22.56 29.99
N GLN A 924 -3.32 23.20 29.21
CA GLN A 924 -2.97 23.75 27.89
C GLN A 924 -3.72 25.09 27.66
N PRO A 925 -3.11 26.05 26.93
CA PRO A 925 -3.78 27.30 26.58
C PRO A 925 -4.85 27.07 25.50
N ALA A 926 -5.74 28.05 25.31
CA ALA A 926 -6.57 28.08 24.11
C ALA A 926 -5.77 28.61 22.92
N VAL A 927 -5.96 28.02 21.75
CA VAL A 927 -5.32 28.41 20.48
C VAL A 927 -6.39 28.49 19.39
N ASP A 928 -6.51 29.65 18.76
CA ASP A 928 -7.42 29.91 17.65
C ASP A 928 -6.62 30.03 16.34
N GLY A 929 -6.29 28.89 15.74
CA GLY A 929 -5.69 28.83 14.41
C GLY A 929 -4.25 29.33 14.33
N ALA A 930 -3.38 28.89 15.24
CA ALA A 930 -1.94 29.13 15.09
C ALA A 930 -1.41 28.36 13.86
N ARG A 931 -0.30 28.81 13.27
CA ARG A 931 0.27 28.08 12.15
C ARG A 931 0.83 26.73 12.63
N SER A 932 0.73 25.71 11.78
CA SER A 932 1.33 24.37 11.98
C SER A 932 2.86 24.38 12.19
N ASP A 933 3.54 25.45 11.79
CA ASP A 933 4.96 25.69 12.01
C ASP A 933 5.26 26.64 13.19
N ASP A 934 4.27 26.98 14.01
CA ASP A 934 4.45 27.77 15.24
C ASP A 934 5.41 27.06 16.23
N PRO A 935 6.39 27.77 16.82
CA PRO A 935 7.41 27.16 17.67
C PRO A 935 6.91 26.72 19.05
N ALA A 936 5.77 27.23 19.53
CA ALA A 936 5.23 26.92 20.85
C ALA A 936 4.13 25.84 20.78
N VAL A 937 3.24 25.93 19.79
CA VAL A 937 2.03 25.08 19.69
C VAL A 937 1.89 24.36 18.34
N GLY A 938 2.77 24.62 17.38
CA GLY A 938 2.65 24.12 16.00
C GLY A 938 3.07 22.66 15.82
N TRP A 939 2.16 21.86 15.24
CA TRP A 939 2.39 20.46 14.89
C TRP A 939 1.75 20.11 13.54
N GLY A 940 2.08 18.93 13.01
CA GLY A 940 1.58 18.44 11.73
C GLY A 940 2.28 19.05 10.50
N PRO A 941 1.75 18.76 9.28
CA PRO A 941 2.29 19.27 8.02
C PRO A 941 2.34 20.79 7.96
N LYS A 942 3.39 21.35 7.33
CA LYS A 942 3.51 22.80 7.12
C LYS A 942 2.37 23.35 6.26
N GLY A 943 1.99 24.60 6.51
CA GLY A 943 0.94 25.30 5.77
C GLY A 943 -0.49 25.05 6.26
N GLY A 944 -0.66 24.24 7.31
CA GLY A 944 -1.94 24.11 8.04
C GLY A 944 -2.03 25.01 9.28
N TYR A 945 -3.15 24.87 9.99
CA TYR A 945 -3.50 25.60 11.21
C TYR A 945 -3.83 24.64 12.35
N VAL A 946 -3.41 24.98 13.57
CA VAL A 946 -3.63 24.20 14.80
C VAL A 946 -4.52 24.98 15.76
N TYR A 947 -5.34 24.25 16.50
CA TYR A 947 -6.32 24.77 17.42
C TYR A 947 -6.32 23.98 18.72
N GLN A 948 -6.57 24.66 19.84
CA GLN A 948 -6.62 24.06 21.18
C GLN A 948 -7.76 24.71 22.00
N LYS A 949 -8.52 23.92 22.74
CA LYS A 949 -9.38 24.41 23.83
C LYS A 949 -8.55 24.61 25.09
N ALA A 950 -8.83 25.66 25.87
CA ALA A 950 -8.19 25.76 27.18
C ALA A 950 -8.65 24.61 28.09
N PHE A 951 -7.70 24.01 28.80
CA PHE A 951 -7.97 22.91 29.72
C PHE A 951 -7.03 23.00 30.93
N VAL A 952 -7.56 22.68 32.11
CA VAL A 952 -6.83 22.59 33.37
C VAL A 952 -7.29 21.34 34.13
N GLU A 953 -6.34 20.52 34.57
CA GLU A 953 -6.55 19.44 35.54
C GLU A 953 -5.84 19.74 36.84
N CYS A 954 -6.55 19.58 37.95
CA CYS A 954 -6.03 19.89 39.28
C CYS A 954 -6.62 19.01 40.38
N TRP A 955 -5.88 18.90 41.47
CA TRP A 955 -6.39 18.41 42.75
C TRP A 955 -7.16 19.50 43.47
N VAL A 956 -8.33 19.11 44.02
CA VAL A 956 -9.23 20.00 44.76
C VAL A 956 -9.59 19.34 46.08
N SER A 957 -9.31 19.99 47.21
CA SER A 957 -9.65 19.43 48.51
C SER A 957 -11.16 19.38 48.71
N ALA A 958 -11.65 18.44 49.54
CA ALA A 958 -13.06 18.29 49.86
C ALA A 958 -13.71 19.58 50.44
N ARG A 959 -12.91 20.50 51.00
CA ARG A 959 -13.37 21.82 51.44
C ARG A 959 -13.71 22.74 50.26
N LEU A 960 -12.89 22.74 49.22
CA LEU A 960 -13.03 23.61 48.04
C LEU A 960 -13.97 23.02 46.99
N PHE A 961 -14.14 21.70 46.97
CA PHE A 961 -14.87 21.01 45.91
C PHE A 961 -16.36 21.38 45.81
N PRO A 962 -17.18 21.42 46.89
CA PRO A 962 -18.61 21.75 46.77
C PRO A 962 -18.94 23.13 46.18
N PRO A 963 -18.31 24.25 46.61
CA PRO A 963 -18.56 25.55 45.99
C PRO A 963 -18.01 25.62 44.55
N PHE A 964 -16.90 24.94 44.26
CA PHE A 964 -16.35 24.86 42.90
C PHE A 964 -17.27 24.09 41.96
N LEU A 965 -17.78 22.92 42.39
CA LEU A 965 -18.72 22.11 41.62
C LEU A 965 -20.01 22.88 41.30
N SER A 966 -20.53 23.64 42.26
CA SER A 966 -21.72 24.49 42.04
C SER A 966 -21.50 25.54 40.96
N ARG A 967 -20.27 26.08 40.87
CA ARG A 967 -19.87 27.04 39.83
C ARG A 967 -19.68 26.36 38.47
N LEU A 968 -19.11 25.16 38.43
CA LEU A 968 -18.98 24.37 37.20
C LEU A 968 -20.36 23.97 36.64
N GLN A 969 -21.29 23.57 37.51
CA GLN A 969 -22.65 23.16 37.14
C GLN A 969 -23.52 24.30 36.60
N SER A 970 -23.25 25.55 36.99
CA SER A 970 -24.00 26.71 36.50
C SER A 970 -23.55 27.19 35.11
N SER A 971 -22.42 26.69 34.61
CA SER A 971 -21.85 27.06 33.32
C SER A 971 -22.24 26.07 32.23
N THR A 972 -22.85 26.57 31.15
CA THR A 972 -23.14 25.80 29.93
C THR A 972 -21.96 25.73 28.97
N ARG A 973 -20.86 26.41 29.29
CA ARG A 973 -19.67 26.58 28.43
C ARG A 973 -18.57 25.58 28.75
N VAL A 974 -18.42 25.21 30.02
CA VAL A 974 -17.35 24.33 30.46
C VAL A 974 -17.82 22.88 30.48
N THR A 975 -16.93 21.96 30.13
CA THR A 975 -17.10 20.53 30.37
C THR A 975 -16.17 20.11 31.50
N TYR A 976 -16.65 19.33 32.47
CA TYR A 976 -15.82 18.90 33.58
C TYR A 976 -15.95 17.41 33.88
N TYR A 977 -14.88 16.83 34.41
CA TYR A 977 -14.80 15.47 34.92
C TYR A 977 -14.21 15.54 36.33
N ALA A 978 -14.89 14.99 37.33
CA ALA A 978 -14.42 15.01 38.71
C ALA A 978 -14.55 13.62 39.33
N ALA A 979 -13.47 13.11 39.93
CA ALA A 979 -13.50 11.85 40.68
C ALA A 979 -12.63 11.90 41.94
N ASN A 980 -13.04 11.18 42.98
CA ASN A 980 -12.24 10.99 44.19
C ASN A 980 -11.63 9.58 44.26
N ARG A 981 -10.83 9.30 45.30
CA ARG A 981 -10.20 7.98 45.51
C ARG A 981 -11.24 6.86 45.71
N ALA A 982 -12.34 7.15 46.39
CA ALA A 982 -13.42 6.21 46.68
C ALA A 982 -14.18 5.73 45.42
N GLY A 983 -14.04 6.45 44.30
CA GLY A 983 -14.70 6.12 43.04
C GLY A 983 -15.96 6.93 42.75
N ASP A 984 -16.31 7.89 43.62
CA ASP A 984 -17.38 8.84 43.32
C ASP A 984 -16.99 9.68 42.12
N PHE A 985 -17.96 9.94 41.24
CA PHE A 985 -17.73 10.65 39.99
C PHE A 985 -18.87 11.59 39.63
N VAL A 986 -18.53 12.79 39.18
CA VAL A 986 -19.47 13.82 38.75
C VAL A 986 -18.96 14.47 37.46
N SER A 987 -19.85 14.66 36.49
CA SER A 987 -19.55 15.31 35.21
C SER A 987 -20.81 15.89 34.59
N ASN A 988 -20.67 16.93 33.76
CA ASN A 988 -21.73 17.48 32.92
C ASN A 988 -21.63 17.07 31.44
N ALA A 989 -20.70 16.17 31.08
CA ALA A 989 -20.68 15.55 29.76
C ALA A 989 -21.94 14.67 29.61
N VAL A 990 -22.82 15.00 28.66
CA VAL A 990 -24.19 14.42 28.54
C VAL A 990 -24.16 12.89 28.27
N SER A 991 -25.04 12.18 28.98
CA SER A 991 -25.46 10.77 28.89
C SER A 991 -24.39 9.67 28.75
N CYS A 992 -24.34 8.83 29.78
CA CYS A 992 -23.42 7.72 29.99
C CYS A 992 -23.75 6.43 29.20
N ASP A 993 -24.64 6.48 28.19
CA ASP A 993 -25.23 5.26 27.59
C ASP A 993 -24.99 5.08 26.07
N ALA A 994 -24.44 6.08 25.38
CA ALA A 994 -23.97 5.97 24.00
C ALA A 994 -22.54 6.52 23.93
N GLY A 995 -21.59 5.76 23.37
CA GLY A 995 -20.16 6.04 23.39
C GLY A 995 -19.68 7.26 22.58
N GLU A 996 -20.42 8.38 22.57
CA GLU A 996 -20.19 9.52 21.67
C GLU A 996 -19.63 10.79 22.32
N ASN A 997 -19.39 10.87 23.63
CA ASN A 997 -19.02 12.16 24.25
C ASN A 997 -17.60 12.20 24.83
N ALA A 998 -16.62 12.24 23.92
CA ALA A 998 -15.25 12.67 24.20
C ALA A 998 -15.09 14.19 23.96
N ALA A 999 -14.51 14.90 24.92
CA ALA A 999 -14.15 16.30 24.76
C ALA A 999 -12.84 16.43 23.97
N VAL A 1000 -12.93 16.73 22.67
CA VAL A 1000 -11.75 17.02 21.83
C VAL A 1000 -11.09 18.32 22.32
N LEU A 1001 -9.80 18.23 22.62
CA LEU A 1001 -8.97 19.29 23.18
C LEU A 1001 -8.09 19.98 22.14
N THR A 1002 -7.56 19.25 21.17
CA THR A 1002 -6.61 19.76 20.17
C THR A 1002 -6.98 19.23 18.80
N TRP A 1003 -6.93 20.07 17.77
CA TRP A 1003 -7.11 19.64 16.38
C TRP A 1003 -6.29 20.47 15.40
N GLY A 1004 -6.04 19.91 14.23
CA GLY A 1004 -5.28 20.54 13.15
C GLY A 1004 -5.98 20.40 11.81
N VAL A 1005 -5.95 21.48 11.02
CA VAL A 1005 -6.50 21.56 9.65
C VAL A 1005 -5.34 21.78 8.69
N PHE A 1006 -5.09 20.81 7.81
CA PHE A 1006 -3.94 20.81 6.92
C PHE A 1006 -4.37 20.74 5.44
N PRO A 1007 -3.70 21.46 4.53
CA PRO A 1007 -4.04 21.46 3.11
C PRO A 1007 -4.05 20.04 2.52
N GLY A 1008 -5.14 19.67 1.83
CA GLY A 1008 -5.29 18.38 1.16
C GLY A 1008 -5.35 17.16 2.10
N ARG A 1009 -5.65 17.36 3.40
CA ARG A 1009 -5.80 16.30 4.40
C ARG A 1009 -7.09 16.45 5.19
N ALA A 1010 -7.56 15.34 5.77
CA ALA A 1010 -8.62 15.37 6.77
C ALA A 1010 -8.17 16.08 8.06
N ILE A 1011 -9.14 16.55 8.86
CA ILE A 1011 -8.88 17.16 10.17
C ILE A 1011 -8.31 16.10 11.11
N VAL A 1012 -7.22 16.42 11.79
CA VAL A 1012 -6.57 15.52 12.75
C VAL A 1012 -6.91 15.98 14.18
N GLN A 1013 -7.35 15.07 15.04
CA GLN A 1013 -7.79 15.35 16.42
C GLN A 1013 -6.98 14.50 17.43
N PRO A 1014 -5.73 14.88 17.73
CA PRO A 1014 -4.81 14.00 18.48
C PRO A 1014 -5.10 13.91 19.98
N THR A 1015 -5.82 14.89 20.55
CA THR A 1015 -6.01 15.02 22.00
C THR A 1015 -7.48 15.15 22.34
N LEU A 1016 -7.96 14.28 23.23
CA LEU A 1016 -9.33 14.27 23.76
C LEU A 1016 -9.35 13.79 25.22
N ILE A 1017 -10.46 14.03 25.90
CA ILE A 1017 -10.76 13.47 27.23
C ILE A 1017 -12.12 12.77 27.18
N ASP A 1018 -12.17 11.54 27.67
CA ASP A 1018 -13.41 10.81 27.91
C ASP A 1018 -13.43 10.19 29.32
N LYS A 1019 -14.59 9.64 29.69
CA LYS A 1019 -14.83 9.08 31.02
C LYS A 1019 -13.89 7.91 31.33
N MET A 1020 -13.71 6.96 30.41
CA MET A 1020 -12.93 5.74 30.65
C MET A 1020 -11.45 6.07 30.81
N ASN A 1021 -10.92 6.90 29.92
CA ASN A 1021 -9.54 7.37 29.99
C ASN A 1021 -9.28 8.19 31.27
N PHE A 1022 -10.22 9.05 31.67
CA PHE A 1022 -10.14 9.80 32.93
C PHE A 1022 -10.14 8.87 34.16
N PHE A 1023 -10.97 7.83 34.17
CA PHE A 1023 -11.03 6.87 35.28
C PHE A 1023 -9.77 6.00 35.39
N ALA A 1024 -9.21 5.58 34.24
CA ALA A 1024 -7.94 4.87 34.20
C ALA A 1024 -6.80 5.75 34.75
N TRP A 1025 -6.67 6.97 34.22
CA TRP A 1025 -5.70 7.95 34.70
C TRP A 1025 -5.86 8.26 36.19
N ARG A 1026 -7.10 8.43 36.68
CA ARG A 1026 -7.39 8.69 38.10
C ARG A 1026 -6.72 7.66 39.02
N ALA A 1027 -6.77 6.37 38.66
CA ALA A 1027 -6.18 5.31 39.48
C ALA A 1027 -4.66 5.51 39.63
N ASP A 1028 -3.96 5.80 38.54
CA ASP A 1028 -2.52 6.07 38.54
C ASP A 1028 -2.17 7.41 39.20
N ALA A 1029 -2.97 8.45 38.98
CA ALA A 1029 -2.79 9.75 39.61
C ALA A 1029 -2.85 9.65 41.15
N PHE A 1030 -3.74 8.80 41.70
CA PHE A 1030 -3.77 8.49 43.14
C PHE A 1030 -2.66 7.55 43.60
N ARG A 1031 -2.15 6.67 42.72
CA ARG A 1031 -0.97 5.85 43.03
C ARG A 1031 0.27 6.71 43.26
N VAL A 1032 0.46 7.76 42.46
CA VAL A 1032 1.55 8.74 42.65
C VAL A 1032 1.53 9.39 44.04
N TRP A 1033 0.33 9.69 44.60
CA TRP A 1033 0.22 10.14 45.99
C TRP A 1033 0.74 9.09 46.98
N ALA A 1034 0.39 7.82 46.78
CA ALA A 1034 0.83 6.73 47.64
C ALA A 1034 2.34 6.49 47.56
N ASP A 1035 2.90 6.55 46.35
CA ASP A 1035 4.34 6.41 46.11
C ASP A 1035 5.11 7.59 46.75
N TRP A 1036 4.58 8.81 46.64
CA TRP A 1036 5.16 9.98 47.29
C TRP A 1036 5.10 9.88 48.83
N ALA A 1037 3.96 9.43 49.39
CA ALA A 1037 3.83 9.20 50.82
C ALA A 1037 4.78 8.11 51.33
N ALA A 1038 4.94 7.01 50.59
CA ALA A 1038 5.81 5.89 50.96
C ALA A 1038 7.29 6.30 51.06
N ALA A 1039 7.70 7.35 50.35
CA ALA A 1039 9.06 7.86 50.38
C ALA A 1039 9.36 8.83 51.52
N LEU A 1040 8.36 9.23 52.33
CA LEU A 1040 8.50 10.23 53.38
C LEU A 1040 8.41 9.66 54.80
N PRO A 1041 8.93 10.37 55.83
CA PRO A 1041 8.77 9.97 57.23
C PRO A 1041 7.30 9.88 57.67
N PRO A 1042 6.96 9.06 58.68
CA PRO A 1042 5.56 8.74 59.02
C PRO A 1042 4.60 9.92 59.24
N PRO A 1043 5.00 11.04 59.88
CA PRO A 1043 4.10 12.19 60.03
C PRO A 1043 3.70 12.83 58.70
N ALA A 1044 4.66 12.98 57.77
CA ALA A 1044 4.42 13.54 56.44
C ALA A 1044 3.71 12.53 55.53
N ALA A 1045 4.08 11.25 55.60
CA ALA A 1045 3.43 10.18 54.86
C ALA A 1045 1.93 10.07 55.20
N ARG A 1046 1.58 10.09 56.49
CA ARG A 1046 0.17 10.08 56.95
C ARG A 1046 -0.57 11.33 56.47
N PHE A 1047 0.05 12.50 56.61
CA PHE A 1047 -0.55 13.74 56.12
C PHE A 1047 -0.85 13.71 54.61
N LEU A 1048 0.06 13.20 53.79
CA LEU A 1048 -0.15 13.06 52.35
C LEU A 1048 -1.26 12.05 52.02
N ASP A 1049 -1.29 10.90 52.70
CA ASP A 1049 -2.34 9.88 52.47
C ASP A 1049 -3.73 10.39 52.89
N ASP A 1050 -3.82 11.09 54.02
CA ASP A 1050 -5.04 11.76 54.48
C ASP A 1050 -5.49 12.86 53.50
N THR A 1051 -4.54 13.65 53.00
CA THR A 1051 -4.81 14.70 52.01
C THR A 1051 -5.30 14.09 50.69
N ALA A 1052 -4.64 13.04 50.21
CA ALA A 1052 -5.04 12.33 49.00
C ALA A 1052 -6.44 11.71 49.14
N ALA A 1053 -6.77 11.12 50.29
CA ALA A 1053 -8.10 10.58 50.57
C ALA A 1053 -9.20 11.67 50.56
N ALA A 1054 -8.85 12.90 50.93
CA ALA A 1054 -9.76 14.04 50.97
C ALA A 1054 -9.80 14.86 49.66
N CYS A 1055 -9.03 14.50 48.62
CA CYS A 1055 -8.96 15.24 47.37
C CYS A 1055 -9.83 14.65 46.26
N TRP A 1056 -10.28 15.53 45.38
CA TRP A 1056 -10.89 15.23 44.09
C TRP A 1056 -9.90 15.58 42.98
N LEU A 1057 -9.74 14.69 42.00
CA LEU A 1057 -9.12 15.01 40.73
C LEU A 1057 -10.20 15.66 39.86
N VAL A 1058 -9.96 16.89 39.39
CA VAL A 1058 -10.92 17.64 38.59
C VAL A 1058 -10.26 18.15 37.31
N THR A 1059 -10.85 17.77 36.18
CA THR A 1059 -10.53 18.25 34.85
C THR A 1059 -11.61 19.26 34.42
N VAL A 1060 -11.21 20.43 33.95
CA VAL A 1060 -12.10 21.48 33.43
C VAL A 1060 -11.66 21.88 32.03
N VAL A 1061 -12.56 21.79 31.05
CA VAL A 1061 -12.35 22.13 29.65
C VAL A 1061 -13.25 23.30 29.30
N ASP A 1062 -12.68 24.33 28.72
CA ASP A 1062 -13.42 25.47 28.17
C ASP A 1062 -13.73 25.23 26.69
N ASN A 1063 -15.02 25.06 26.35
CA ASN A 1063 -15.39 24.76 24.96
C ASN A 1063 -15.25 25.95 24.02
N ASP A 1064 -15.16 27.17 24.54
CA ASP A 1064 -15.01 28.40 23.74
C ASP A 1064 -13.52 28.78 23.62
N TYR A 1065 -12.81 28.09 22.73
CA TYR A 1065 -11.39 28.31 22.47
C TYR A 1065 -11.04 29.72 21.95
N LYS A 1066 -12.04 30.52 21.56
CA LYS A 1066 -11.84 31.91 21.13
C LYS A 1066 -11.65 32.88 22.31
N ARG A 1067 -11.88 32.41 23.54
CA ARG A 1067 -11.73 33.19 24.76
C ARG A 1067 -10.61 32.62 25.66
N PRO A 1068 -9.34 32.95 25.40
CA PRO A 1068 -8.19 32.29 26.04
C PRO A 1068 -8.12 32.45 27.56
N ASP A 1069 -8.69 33.52 28.12
CA ASP A 1069 -8.64 33.79 29.56
C ASP A 1069 -9.90 33.35 30.33
N ALA A 1070 -10.93 32.88 29.63
CA ALA A 1070 -12.24 32.68 30.26
C ALA A 1070 -12.32 31.43 31.15
N ILE A 1071 -11.38 30.49 31.02
CA ILE A 1071 -11.31 29.32 31.90
C ILE A 1071 -10.97 29.71 33.34
N TRP A 1072 -10.20 30.80 33.53
CA TRP A 1072 -9.69 31.23 34.84
C TRP A 1072 -10.80 31.79 35.74
N ASP A 1073 -11.86 32.36 35.16
CA ASP A 1073 -13.08 32.81 35.86
C ASP A 1073 -13.75 31.69 36.68
N MET A 1074 -13.47 30.42 36.36
CA MET A 1074 -14.01 29.29 37.12
C MET A 1074 -13.27 29.06 38.43
N PHE A 1075 -12.01 29.47 38.53
CA PHE A 1075 -11.15 29.23 39.69
C PHE A 1075 -11.07 30.43 40.65
N GLU A 1076 -11.36 31.64 40.17
CA GLU A 1076 -11.51 32.87 40.97
C GLU A 1076 -12.96 33.01 41.46
#